data_AF-A0A6I2TSS7-F1
#
_entry.id   AF-A0A6I2TSS7-F1
#
_cell.length_a   1.000
_cell.length_b   1.000
_cell.length_c   1.000
_cell.angle_alpha   90.00
_cell.angle_beta   90.00
_cell.angle_gamma   90.00
#
_symmetry.space_group_name_H-M   'P 1'
#
loop_
_entity.id
_entity.type
_entity.pdbx_description
1 polymer ?
#
loop_
_entity_poly.entity_id
_entity_poly.type
_entity_poly.pdbx_seq_one_letter_code
_entity_poly.pdbx_strand_id
1 'polypeptide(L)'
;MKREDFSWTKFSHENVTTISRIEAIRKIIDQEVGLEPCLPGIAEIEQRYDALYHDYIDGKLKHRELYDLASDLDMDIDKLYSKMRHEWILANESTFVALCKRAQNLTSFDEVQETFEKFATDEAMLNLRVDLSEEQIDEERQKIQEQLNAYRNMVFSYILTTDDWNDDFVKNILDIIASDLVDPYTINMIVSAVSLSCSVFMDAPRLAVLMRLIKSDDSTCSVRQRALVGFVFCAITNSGEKQKYWDSAAGLIMDDEFLAACVDLQRQMRLCLTSKKDSKEMMHSVVKTMFTSFTQDLAEKIDQTGELGLNCFSADGENPDDALKGAFDYMLNSEDIGVDVYYHQFANQKSFGHFHSLYNWFVPFYVRNSTLKNVRATMKQHRNFINNLLKGVSMCDTDLYSIILSLNNTSKEFIKSLDIAPENMVSGPVFYDEEDEEEKEQNTEEPVEDENDSTEAKDSENVTLLDSVMEHEENLSEEEKKKRAIRVRHRYVQDLYRFYTLSPMRKAFDNPFEVQKEIPFFTTGLFAKPEYDKYRLSLARFSAKRGDYAFVSKIFRNLEKYTDEEHMMLALAYKSEEKYDEALEHLYVIKKTSPTYKAATELKLEIEEEIKAPAALISLNCLIKEESDESKLFKLKLKKTDLLLKFHHYKEALEWAFQMDEQYPKEEQVECRLAFSLLFSESEGDKNIDHAMALIEPYLQNSDDNEIREILNSDMTGMDKDDKQRMFMKMLSAMVSKVSKPQDHRWESLKFFYYGLCVLVKKGGTAAIRFLDEASGHAAFSPKEDIDAFGLLEMGDWLDDRGIAPIELEFITKKVFEERKKQ
;
A
#
# COMPACT_ATOMS: atom_id res chain seq x y z
N MET A 1 13.33 -14.53 -29.04
CA MET A 1 13.65 -14.18 -27.63
C MET A 1 12.42 -13.58 -26.91
N LYS A 2 12.48 -13.37 -25.60
CA LYS A 2 11.55 -12.47 -24.86
C LYS A 2 12.19 -11.10 -24.68
N ARG A 3 11.40 -10.04 -24.47
CA ARG A 3 11.89 -8.68 -24.16
C ARG A 3 12.85 -8.65 -22.96
N GLU A 4 12.56 -9.48 -21.95
CA GLU A 4 13.39 -9.68 -20.75
C GLU A 4 14.78 -10.30 -21.05
N ASP A 5 14.93 -10.98 -22.18
CA ASP A 5 16.22 -11.57 -22.61
C ASP A 5 17.18 -10.51 -23.16
N PHE A 6 16.70 -9.29 -23.47
CA PHE A 6 17.52 -8.13 -23.80
C PHE A 6 17.99 -7.35 -22.56
N SER A 7 17.97 -7.96 -21.36
CA SER A 7 18.55 -7.31 -20.18
C SER A 7 20.08 -7.22 -20.31
N TRP A 8 20.54 -5.97 -20.28
CA TRP A 8 21.93 -5.56 -20.51
C TRP A 8 22.94 -6.25 -19.58
N THR A 9 22.50 -6.72 -18.41
CA THR A 9 23.33 -7.40 -17.40
C THR A 9 23.98 -8.69 -17.92
N LYS A 10 23.40 -9.36 -18.93
CA LYS A 10 24.01 -10.54 -19.58
C LYS A 10 25.14 -10.17 -20.55
N PHE A 11 25.20 -8.94 -21.05
CA PHE A 11 26.12 -8.49 -22.10
C PHE A 11 26.99 -7.29 -21.69
N SER A 12 27.05 -6.97 -20.40
CA SER A 12 27.88 -5.88 -19.89
C SER A 12 29.37 -6.20 -19.97
N HIS A 13 30.19 -5.16 -20.20
CA HIS A 13 31.66 -5.25 -20.23
C HIS A 13 32.25 -5.80 -18.91
N GLU A 14 31.49 -5.75 -17.82
CA GLU A 14 31.86 -6.29 -16.51
C GLU A 14 31.90 -7.82 -16.49
N ASN A 15 31.17 -8.50 -17.39
CA ASN A 15 30.96 -9.95 -17.36
C ASN A 15 31.51 -10.69 -18.60
N VAL A 16 31.72 -10.00 -19.72
CA VAL A 16 31.99 -10.62 -21.02
C VAL A 16 33.01 -9.80 -21.81
N THR A 17 33.97 -10.47 -22.47
CA THR A 17 34.97 -9.80 -23.31
C THR A 17 34.35 -9.11 -24.52
N THR A 18 34.95 -8.02 -25.02
CA THR A 18 34.45 -7.25 -26.19
C THR A 18 34.14 -8.13 -27.40
N ILE A 19 35.00 -9.11 -27.73
CA ILE A 19 34.76 -10.03 -28.85
C ILE A 19 33.53 -10.92 -28.65
N SER A 20 33.34 -11.43 -27.44
CA SER A 20 32.16 -12.24 -27.11
C SER A 20 30.86 -11.42 -27.14
N ARG A 21 30.93 -10.11 -26.85
CA ARG A 21 29.79 -9.19 -27.03
C ARG A 21 29.43 -9.03 -28.51
N ILE A 22 30.44 -8.79 -29.36
CA ILE A 22 30.28 -8.65 -30.81
C ILE A 22 29.68 -9.93 -31.41
N GLU A 23 30.24 -11.10 -31.10
CA GLU A 23 29.74 -12.39 -31.58
C GLU A 23 28.30 -12.67 -31.14
N ALA A 24 27.95 -12.32 -29.90
CA ALA A 24 26.60 -12.51 -29.39
C ALA A 24 25.60 -11.58 -30.09
N ILE A 25 25.93 -10.30 -30.25
CA ILE A 25 25.09 -9.34 -30.98
C ILE A 25 24.90 -9.80 -32.42
N ARG A 26 25.98 -10.21 -33.09
CA ARG A 26 25.92 -10.73 -34.45
C ARG A 26 24.97 -11.91 -34.58
N LYS A 27 25.10 -12.88 -33.67
CA LYS A 27 24.24 -14.05 -33.63
C LYS A 27 22.76 -13.69 -33.41
N ILE A 28 22.47 -12.69 -32.58
CA ILE A 28 21.09 -12.23 -32.36
C ILE A 28 20.53 -11.60 -33.64
N ILE A 29 21.31 -10.71 -34.30
CA ILE A 29 20.92 -10.07 -35.56
C ILE A 29 20.63 -11.11 -36.65
N ASP A 30 21.43 -12.17 -36.75
CA ASP A 30 21.25 -13.23 -37.75
C ASP A 30 20.05 -14.17 -37.45
N GLN A 31 19.59 -14.24 -36.20
CA GLN A 31 18.56 -15.20 -35.74
C GLN A 31 17.16 -14.58 -35.56
N GLU A 32 17.06 -13.31 -35.19
CA GLU A 32 15.79 -12.66 -34.88
C GLU A 32 15.27 -11.82 -36.06
N VAL A 33 13.95 -11.74 -36.21
CA VAL A 33 13.29 -11.06 -37.34
C VAL A 33 13.25 -9.54 -37.11
N GLY A 34 13.51 -8.76 -38.17
CA GLY A 34 13.40 -7.29 -38.15
C GLY A 34 14.68 -6.56 -37.74
N LEU A 35 15.81 -7.25 -37.67
CA LEU A 35 17.12 -6.68 -37.28
C LEU A 35 18.06 -6.42 -38.47
N GLU A 36 17.59 -6.59 -39.70
CA GLU A 36 18.35 -6.30 -40.92
C GLU A 36 18.96 -4.88 -40.94
N PRO A 37 18.29 -3.82 -40.43
CA PRO A 37 18.87 -2.48 -40.35
C PRO A 37 20.13 -2.35 -39.47
N CYS A 38 20.40 -3.32 -38.59
CA CYS A 38 21.56 -3.34 -37.69
C CYS A 38 22.80 -4.00 -38.31
N LEU A 39 22.66 -4.70 -39.45
CA LEU A 39 23.76 -5.40 -40.13
C LEU A 39 24.95 -4.49 -40.52
N PRO A 40 24.75 -3.27 -41.03
CA PRO A 40 25.87 -2.37 -41.34
C PRO A 40 26.63 -1.95 -40.09
N GLY A 41 25.91 -1.70 -38.98
CA GLY A 41 26.51 -1.25 -37.73
C GLY A 41 27.39 -2.31 -37.07
N ILE A 42 26.95 -3.58 -37.05
CA ILE A 42 27.77 -4.66 -36.49
C ILE A 42 29.02 -4.92 -37.34
N ALA A 43 28.92 -4.81 -38.68
CA ALA A 43 30.05 -4.99 -39.58
C ALA A 43 31.13 -3.90 -39.39
N GLU A 44 30.73 -2.66 -39.14
CA GLU A 44 31.66 -1.57 -38.82
C GLU A 44 32.39 -1.81 -37.49
N ILE A 45 31.67 -2.29 -36.46
CA ILE A 45 32.25 -2.63 -35.16
C ILE A 45 33.25 -3.79 -35.29
N GLU A 46 32.89 -4.84 -36.03
CA GLU A 46 33.77 -5.98 -36.34
C GLU A 46 35.07 -5.48 -37.02
N GLN A 47 34.94 -4.64 -38.05
CA GLN A 47 36.10 -4.08 -38.76
C GLN A 47 36.99 -3.22 -37.86
N ARG A 48 36.41 -2.40 -36.99
CA ARG A 48 37.16 -1.57 -36.04
C ARG A 48 37.87 -2.40 -34.97
N TYR A 49 37.22 -3.45 -34.47
CA TYR A 49 37.85 -4.40 -33.55
C TYR A 49 39.07 -5.08 -34.17
N ASP A 50 38.94 -5.59 -35.40
CA ASP A 50 40.04 -6.24 -36.11
C ASP A 50 41.21 -5.29 -36.37
N ALA A 51 40.93 -4.03 -36.76
CA ALA A 51 41.95 -3.00 -36.95
C ALA A 51 42.72 -2.71 -35.66
N LEU A 52 42.02 -2.56 -34.53
CA LEU A 52 42.63 -2.34 -33.21
C LEU A 52 43.51 -3.52 -32.78
N TYR A 53 43.03 -4.75 -33.01
CA TYR A 53 43.79 -5.96 -32.72
C TYR A 53 45.08 -6.04 -33.53
N HIS A 54 45.02 -5.74 -34.83
CA HIS A 54 46.19 -5.73 -35.72
C HIS A 54 47.20 -4.64 -35.34
N ASP A 55 46.75 -3.42 -35.05
CA ASP A 55 47.65 -2.32 -34.68
C ASP A 55 48.32 -2.55 -33.31
N TYR A 56 47.66 -3.27 -32.40
CA TYR A 56 48.27 -3.69 -31.14
C TYR A 56 49.36 -4.76 -31.34
N ILE A 57 49.09 -5.80 -32.14
CA ILE A 57 50.07 -6.87 -32.42
C ILE A 57 51.27 -6.33 -33.20
N ASP A 58 51.05 -5.40 -34.13
CA ASP A 58 52.10 -4.74 -34.91
C ASP A 58 52.94 -3.75 -34.08
N GLY A 59 52.60 -3.55 -32.79
CA GLY A 59 53.31 -2.65 -31.88
C GLY A 59 53.14 -1.17 -32.20
N LYS A 60 52.11 -0.81 -33.00
CA LYS A 60 51.82 0.57 -33.41
C LYS A 60 51.07 1.35 -32.32
N LEU A 61 50.38 0.65 -31.42
CA LEU A 61 49.59 1.24 -30.32
C LEU A 61 50.29 1.06 -28.97
N LYS A 62 50.34 2.13 -28.18
CA LYS A 62 50.73 2.04 -26.75
C LYS A 62 49.55 1.54 -25.92
N HIS A 63 49.84 0.89 -24.80
CA HIS A 63 48.82 0.32 -23.91
C HIS A 63 47.74 1.33 -23.45
N ARG A 64 48.11 2.60 -23.26
CA ARG A 64 47.15 3.65 -22.89
C ARG A 64 46.22 4.05 -24.04
N GLU A 65 46.77 4.16 -25.26
CA GLU A 65 46.00 4.48 -26.47
C GLU A 65 45.03 3.35 -26.82
N LEU A 66 45.45 2.08 -26.63
CA LEU A 66 44.57 0.92 -26.76
C LEU A 66 43.40 0.97 -25.77
N TYR A 67 43.64 1.36 -24.52
CA TYR A 67 42.60 1.44 -23.50
C TYR A 67 41.52 2.47 -23.86
N ASP A 68 41.92 3.66 -24.30
CA ASP A 68 40.99 4.72 -24.69
C ASP A 68 40.17 4.30 -25.92
N LEU A 69 40.82 3.74 -26.96
CA LEU A 69 40.15 3.27 -28.18
C LEU A 69 39.23 2.06 -27.93
N ALA A 70 39.58 1.17 -27.00
CA ALA A 70 38.73 0.07 -26.59
C ALA A 70 37.48 0.58 -25.85
N SER A 71 37.63 1.60 -25.00
CA SER A 71 36.48 2.25 -24.34
C SER A 71 35.53 2.90 -25.34
N ASP A 72 36.05 3.52 -26.40
CA ASP A 72 35.23 4.09 -27.47
C ASP A 72 34.48 2.99 -28.25
N LEU A 73 35.15 1.88 -28.55
CA LEU A 73 34.53 0.72 -29.20
C LEU A 73 33.41 0.12 -28.34
N ASP A 74 33.63 -0.02 -27.03
CA ASP A 74 32.59 -0.48 -26.11
C ASP A 74 31.38 0.45 -26.12
N MET A 75 31.58 1.78 -26.11
CA MET A 75 30.47 2.74 -26.20
C MET A 75 29.69 2.63 -27.52
N ASP A 76 30.35 2.31 -28.63
CA ASP A 76 29.68 2.11 -29.92
C ASP A 76 28.91 0.79 -29.98
N ILE A 77 29.43 -0.27 -29.35
CA ILE A 77 28.68 -1.52 -29.11
C ILE A 77 27.39 -1.23 -28.33
N ASP A 78 27.46 -0.36 -27.33
CA ASP A 78 26.31 -0.01 -26.48
C ASP A 78 25.23 0.74 -27.25
N LYS A 79 25.63 1.66 -28.13
CA LYS A 79 24.72 2.36 -29.03
C LYS A 79 24.06 1.38 -30.00
N LEU A 80 24.84 0.48 -30.60
CA LEU A 80 24.31 -0.52 -31.53
C LEU A 80 23.33 -1.46 -30.83
N TYR A 81 23.66 -1.93 -29.62
CA TYR A 81 22.76 -2.76 -28.83
C TYR A 81 21.45 -2.02 -28.50
N SER A 82 21.54 -0.75 -28.12
CA SER A 82 20.36 0.09 -27.87
C SER A 82 19.46 0.19 -29.11
N LYS A 83 20.06 0.41 -30.28
CA LYS A 83 19.36 0.43 -31.57
C LYS A 83 18.73 -0.93 -31.91
N MET A 84 19.49 -2.02 -31.73
CA MET A 84 19.00 -3.38 -31.95
C MET A 84 17.79 -3.68 -31.06
N ARG A 85 17.84 -3.31 -29.78
CA ARG A 85 16.71 -3.46 -28.86
C ARG A 85 15.49 -2.65 -29.33
N HIS A 86 15.70 -1.43 -29.82
CA HIS A 86 14.64 -0.60 -30.40
C HIS A 86 13.94 -1.32 -31.55
N GLU A 87 14.70 -1.69 -32.59
CA GLU A 87 14.19 -2.38 -33.78
C GLU A 87 13.50 -3.70 -33.44
N TRP A 88 14.08 -4.49 -32.53
CA TRP A 88 13.50 -5.75 -32.12
C TRP A 88 12.13 -5.56 -31.46
N ILE A 89 11.98 -4.58 -30.56
CA ILE A 89 10.70 -4.28 -29.90
C ILE A 89 9.66 -3.87 -30.94
N LEU A 90 10.01 -2.99 -31.89
CA LEU A 90 9.09 -2.54 -32.93
C LEU A 90 8.64 -3.66 -33.86
N ALA A 91 9.50 -4.63 -34.14
CA ALA A 91 9.21 -5.74 -35.04
C ALA A 91 8.49 -6.93 -34.37
N ASN A 92 8.73 -7.18 -33.07
CA ASN A 92 8.34 -8.43 -32.41
C ASN A 92 7.33 -8.25 -31.27
N GLU A 93 7.25 -7.08 -30.63
CA GLU A 93 6.26 -6.84 -29.56
C GLU A 93 4.93 -6.42 -30.19
N SER A 94 3.86 -7.18 -29.95
CA SER A 94 2.59 -7.06 -30.69
C SER A 94 1.89 -5.71 -30.52
N THR A 95 2.03 -5.09 -29.35
CA THR A 95 1.53 -3.73 -29.09
C THR A 95 2.31 -2.73 -29.94
N PHE A 96 3.64 -2.80 -29.93
CA PHE A 96 4.49 -1.89 -30.73
C PHE A 96 4.33 -2.10 -32.24
N VAL A 97 4.15 -3.32 -32.72
CA VAL A 97 3.84 -3.61 -34.13
C VAL A 97 2.53 -2.93 -34.54
N ALA A 98 1.50 -2.99 -33.68
CA ALA A 98 0.22 -2.33 -33.94
C ALA A 98 0.33 -0.80 -33.92
N LEU A 99 1.16 -0.25 -33.04
CA LEU A 99 1.45 1.18 -32.98
C LEU A 99 2.21 1.66 -34.22
N CYS A 100 3.23 0.92 -34.68
CA CYS A 100 3.99 1.26 -35.88
C CYS A 100 3.08 1.32 -37.11
N LYS A 101 2.21 0.32 -37.29
CA LYS A 101 1.22 0.31 -38.38
C LYS A 101 0.28 1.51 -38.34
N ARG A 102 -0.06 2.00 -37.14
CA ARG A 102 -0.90 3.19 -36.98
C ARG A 102 -0.12 4.48 -37.24
N ALA A 103 1.12 4.55 -36.77
CA ALA A 103 2.01 5.69 -36.94
C ALA A 103 2.34 5.96 -38.42
N GLN A 104 2.40 4.92 -39.26
CA GLN A 104 2.60 5.03 -40.71
C GLN A 104 1.55 5.88 -41.44
N ASN A 105 0.38 6.10 -40.84
CA ASN A 105 -0.65 6.96 -41.43
C ASN A 105 -0.37 8.46 -41.22
N LEU A 106 0.60 8.81 -40.38
CA LEU A 106 1.05 10.19 -40.19
C LEU A 106 2.13 10.51 -41.23
N THR A 107 1.82 11.44 -42.16
CA THR A 107 2.68 11.78 -43.30
C THR A 107 3.85 12.69 -42.94
N SER A 108 3.60 13.66 -42.05
CA SER A 108 4.62 14.58 -41.53
C SER A 108 4.28 14.96 -40.09
N PHE A 109 5.30 15.10 -39.25
CA PHE A 109 5.12 15.62 -37.90
C PHE A 109 5.07 17.15 -37.86
N ASP A 110 5.63 17.84 -38.85
CA ASP A 110 5.67 19.31 -38.89
C ASP A 110 4.27 19.95 -38.97
N GLU A 111 3.31 19.25 -39.58
CA GLU A 111 1.92 19.71 -39.74
C GLU A 111 1.03 19.38 -38.53
N VAL A 112 1.57 18.71 -37.50
CA VAL A 112 0.78 18.20 -36.37
C VAL A 112 0.19 19.32 -35.53
N GLN A 113 1.00 20.35 -35.24
CA GLN A 113 0.53 21.52 -34.51
C GLN A 113 -0.63 22.19 -35.25
N GLU A 114 -0.42 22.58 -36.51
CA GLU A 114 -1.42 23.25 -37.35
C GLU A 114 -2.71 22.43 -37.44
N THR A 115 -2.60 21.10 -37.52
CA THR A 115 -3.76 20.20 -37.59
C THR A 115 -4.55 20.21 -36.27
N PHE A 116 -3.89 20.17 -35.11
CA PHE A 116 -4.59 20.28 -33.83
C PHE A 116 -5.25 21.66 -33.64
N GLU A 117 -4.55 22.73 -33.99
CA GLU A 117 -5.09 24.10 -33.93
C GLU A 117 -6.29 24.28 -34.87
N LYS A 118 -6.25 23.64 -36.04
CA LYS A 118 -7.39 23.59 -36.96
C LYS A 118 -8.59 22.89 -36.35
N PHE A 119 -8.41 21.75 -35.67
CA PHE A 119 -9.54 21.08 -34.98
C PHE A 119 -10.17 21.96 -33.90
N ALA A 120 -9.35 22.68 -33.12
CA ALA A 120 -9.83 23.63 -32.12
C ALA A 120 -10.60 24.79 -32.78
N THR A 121 -10.08 25.31 -33.90
CA THR A 121 -10.73 26.37 -34.69
C THR A 121 -12.06 25.89 -35.29
N ASP A 122 -12.09 24.70 -35.88
CA ASP A 122 -13.30 24.12 -36.47
C ASP A 122 -14.38 23.88 -35.40
N GLU A 123 -14.00 23.42 -34.20
CA GLU A 123 -14.92 23.29 -33.06
C GLU A 123 -15.45 24.65 -32.56
N ALA A 124 -14.60 25.69 -32.53
CA ALA A 124 -15.02 27.04 -32.17
C ALA A 124 -15.96 27.65 -33.23
N MET A 125 -15.68 27.44 -34.52
CA MET A 125 -16.51 27.92 -35.63
C MET A 125 -17.88 27.25 -35.68
N LEU A 126 -18.00 26.00 -35.23
CA LEU A 126 -19.30 25.33 -35.06
C LEU A 126 -20.22 26.06 -34.09
N ASN A 127 -19.69 26.63 -33.01
CA ASN A 127 -20.48 27.41 -32.04
C ASN A 127 -21.03 28.71 -32.63
N LEU A 128 -20.42 29.23 -33.69
CA LEU A 128 -20.79 30.50 -34.33
C LEU A 128 -21.80 30.32 -35.47
N ARG A 129 -22.13 29.08 -35.84
CA ARG A 129 -23.06 28.78 -36.93
C ARG A 129 -24.50 28.98 -36.48
N VAL A 130 -25.18 29.94 -37.10
CA VAL A 130 -26.59 30.28 -36.82
C VAL A 130 -27.56 29.54 -37.75
N ASP A 131 -27.03 28.90 -38.80
CA ASP A 131 -27.78 28.20 -39.85
C ASP A 131 -28.14 26.74 -39.52
N LEU A 132 -27.61 26.19 -38.43
CA LEU A 132 -27.80 24.79 -38.01
C LEU A 132 -28.69 24.70 -36.77
N SER A 133 -29.49 23.64 -36.67
CA SER A 133 -30.16 23.32 -35.40
C SER A 133 -29.16 22.81 -34.36
N GLU A 134 -29.51 22.89 -33.08
CA GLU A 134 -28.67 22.35 -31.99
C GLU A 134 -28.32 20.86 -32.18
N GLU A 135 -29.26 20.06 -32.67
CA GLU A 135 -29.04 18.64 -32.97
C GLU A 135 -27.98 18.47 -34.07
N GLN A 136 -28.04 19.30 -35.12
CA GLN A 136 -27.05 19.26 -36.21
C GLN A 136 -25.67 19.75 -35.75
N ILE A 137 -25.61 20.75 -34.88
CA ILE A 137 -24.36 21.23 -34.26
C ILE A 137 -23.75 20.12 -33.39
N ASP A 138 -24.55 19.42 -32.59
CA ASP A 138 -24.10 18.31 -31.76
C ASP A 138 -23.57 17.14 -32.60
N GLU A 139 -24.23 16.81 -33.71
CA GLU A 139 -23.77 15.78 -34.66
C GLU A 139 -22.46 16.14 -35.35
N GLU A 140 -22.32 17.37 -35.86
CA GLU A 140 -21.09 17.83 -36.51
C GLU A 140 -19.93 17.93 -35.51
N ARG A 141 -20.18 18.49 -34.31
CA ARG A 141 -19.18 18.49 -33.22
C ARG A 141 -18.69 17.09 -32.90
N GLN A 142 -19.61 16.12 -32.89
CA GLN A 142 -19.23 14.76 -32.65
C GLN A 142 -18.31 14.19 -33.75
N LYS A 143 -18.60 14.46 -35.02
CA LYS A 143 -17.72 14.04 -36.13
C LYS A 143 -16.32 14.62 -35.96
N ILE A 144 -16.22 15.90 -35.58
CA ILE A 144 -14.94 16.55 -35.28
C ILE A 144 -14.22 15.83 -34.15
N GLN A 145 -14.89 15.55 -33.03
CA GLN A 145 -14.29 14.86 -31.89
C GLN A 145 -13.86 13.42 -32.23
N GLU A 146 -14.58 12.71 -33.10
CA GLU A 146 -14.17 11.39 -33.60
C GLU A 146 -12.91 11.46 -34.45
N GLN A 147 -12.82 12.45 -35.35
CA GLN A 147 -11.63 12.69 -36.17
C GLN A 147 -10.42 13.11 -35.32
N LEU A 148 -10.63 14.00 -34.35
CA LEU A 148 -9.61 14.44 -33.40
C LEU A 148 -9.09 13.25 -32.58
N ASN A 149 -9.97 12.39 -32.08
CA ASN A 149 -9.58 11.19 -31.32
C ASN A 149 -8.79 10.18 -32.18
N ALA A 150 -9.17 10.01 -33.45
CA ALA A 150 -8.40 9.20 -34.38
C ALA A 150 -7.00 9.81 -34.62
N TYR A 151 -6.92 11.14 -34.78
CA TYR A 151 -5.66 11.86 -34.98
C TYR A 151 -4.75 11.79 -33.75
N ARG A 152 -5.30 12.01 -32.55
CA ARG A 152 -4.61 11.81 -31.26
C ARG A 152 -3.99 10.42 -31.15
N ASN A 153 -4.73 9.37 -31.52
CA ASN A 153 -4.23 8.00 -31.49
C ASN A 153 -3.06 7.79 -32.47
N MET A 154 -3.10 8.42 -33.66
CA MET A 154 -2.00 8.37 -34.63
C MET A 154 -0.75 9.09 -34.10
N VAL A 155 -0.89 10.34 -33.63
CA VAL A 155 0.21 11.13 -33.06
C VAL A 155 0.81 10.44 -31.83
N PHE A 156 -0.02 9.94 -30.92
CA PHE A 156 0.43 9.16 -29.77
C PHE A 156 1.24 7.94 -30.19
N SER A 157 0.77 7.19 -31.19
CA SER A 157 1.47 6.01 -31.70
C SER A 157 2.82 6.40 -32.32
N TYR A 158 2.87 7.50 -33.08
CA TYR A 158 4.10 8.00 -33.70
C TYR A 158 5.17 8.39 -32.68
N ILE A 159 4.81 9.18 -31.65
CA ILE A 159 5.74 9.60 -30.59
C ILE A 159 6.31 8.40 -29.82
N LEU A 160 5.51 7.34 -29.64
CA LEU A 160 5.95 6.14 -28.93
C LEU A 160 6.93 5.27 -29.74
N THR A 161 6.84 5.26 -31.07
CA THR A 161 7.59 4.34 -31.92
C THR A 161 8.77 4.97 -32.65
N THR A 162 8.75 6.29 -32.88
CA THR A 162 9.78 6.98 -33.66
C THR A 162 11.15 6.94 -32.99
N ASP A 163 12.19 6.67 -33.78
CA ASP A 163 13.60 6.75 -33.43
C ASP A 163 14.23 8.12 -33.79
N ASP A 164 13.58 8.92 -34.64
CA ASP A 164 14.04 10.22 -35.13
C ASP A 164 13.86 11.38 -34.13
N TRP A 165 14.50 11.29 -32.96
CA TRP A 165 14.49 12.34 -31.93
C TRP A 165 15.56 13.41 -32.16
N ASN A 166 15.48 14.09 -33.30
CA ASN A 166 16.35 15.22 -33.64
C ASN A 166 15.88 16.54 -32.96
N ASP A 167 16.71 17.59 -33.04
CA ASP A 167 16.43 18.88 -32.41
C ASP A 167 15.15 19.54 -32.95
N ASP A 168 14.85 19.38 -34.25
CA ASP A 168 13.64 19.92 -34.89
C ASP A 168 12.39 19.23 -34.37
N PHE A 169 12.41 17.89 -34.23
CA PHE A 169 11.31 17.10 -33.68
C PHE A 169 11.06 17.44 -32.20
N VAL A 170 12.13 17.57 -31.42
CA VAL A 170 12.05 18.02 -30.01
C VAL A 170 11.41 19.41 -29.93
N LYS A 171 11.81 20.32 -30.81
CA LYS A 171 11.23 21.66 -30.87
C LYS A 171 9.74 21.61 -31.22
N ASN A 172 9.34 20.85 -32.24
CA ASN A 172 7.94 20.70 -32.63
C ASN A 172 7.07 20.16 -31.48
N ILE A 173 7.56 19.18 -30.71
CA ILE A 173 6.84 18.69 -29.52
C ILE A 173 6.63 19.81 -28.49
N LEU A 174 7.68 20.59 -28.20
CA LEU A 174 7.60 21.69 -27.24
C LEU A 174 6.67 22.81 -27.71
N ASP A 175 6.69 23.15 -29.01
CA ASP A 175 5.82 24.14 -29.63
C ASP A 175 4.34 23.71 -29.55
N ILE A 176 4.04 22.42 -29.75
CA ILE A 176 2.67 21.88 -29.55
C ILE A 176 2.23 22.01 -28.08
N ILE A 177 3.11 21.72 -27.12
CA ILE A 177 2.80 21.79 -25.68
C ILE A 177 2.59 23.24 -25.23
N ALA A 178 3.29 24.19 -25.84
CA ALA A 178 3.18 25.62 -25.54
C ALA A 178 2.03 26.32 -26.27
N SER A 179 1.33 25.65 -27.20
CA SER A 179 0.23 26.26 -27.96
C SER A 179 -1.03 26.45 -27.11
N ASP A 180 -1.54 27.68 -27.07
CA ASP A 180 -2.80 28.04 -26.39
C ASP A 180 -4.05 27.49 -27.10
N LEU A 181 -3.92 27.14 -28.38
CA LEU A 181 -5.02 26.63 -29.20
C LEU A 181 -5.20 25.12 -29.07
N VAL A 182 -4.13 24.40 -28.73
CA VAL A 182 -4.19 22.94 -28.55
C VAL A 182 -4.85 22.64 -27.21
N ASP A 183 -5.86 21.78 -27.22
CA ASP A 183 -6.59 21.49 -26.00
C ASP A 183 -5.70 20.79 -24.94
N PRO A 184 -5.90 21.06 -23.64
CA PRO A 184 -5.06 20.50 -22.61
C PRO A 184 -5.08 18.97 -22.51
N TYR A 185 -6.15 18.31 -22.96
CA TYR A 185 -6.26 16.85 -22.93
C TYR A 185 -5.27 16.22 -23.92
N THR A 186 -5.13 16.82 -25.11
CA THR A 186 -4.11 16.47 -26.10
C THR A 186 -2.70 16.71 -25.57
N ILE A 187 -2.45 17.87 -24.95
CA ILE A 187 -1.13 18.20 -24.38
C ILE A 187 -0.73 17.16 -23.31
N ASN A 188 -1.60 16.87 -22.35
CA ASN A 188 -1.33 15.89 -21.30
C ASN A 188 -1.14 14.46 -21.83
N MET A 189 -1.84 14.10 -22.91
CA MET A 189 -1.65 12.84 -23.62
C MET A 189 -0.26 12.77 -24.28
N ILE A 190 0.17 13.84 -24.94
CA ILE A 190 1.51 13.93 -25.57
C ILE A 190 2.61 13.78 -24.53
N VAL A 191 2.53 14.48 -23.40
CA VAL A 191 3.51 14.36 -22.30
C VAL A 191 3.60 12.92 -21.78
N SER A 192 2.45 12.23 -21.69
CA SER A 192 2.40 10.83 -21.29
C SER A 192 3.02 9.91 -22.35
N ALA A 193 2.82 10.20 -23.64
CA ALA A 193 3.44 9.48 -24.75
C ALA A 193 4.97 9.60 -24.72
N VAL A 194 5.49 10.82 -24.52
CA VAL A 194 6.93 11.07 -24.35
C VAL A 194 7.47 10.30 -23.14
N SER A 195 6.74 10.32 -22.02
CA SER A 195 7.12 9.62 -20.79
C SER A 195 7.23 8.11 -21.00
N LEU A 196 6.23 7.48 -21.64
CA LEU A 196 6.25 6.05 -21.96
C LEU A 196 7.36 5.71 -22.96
N SER A 197 7.52 6.55 -23.99
CA SER A 197 8.58 6.39 -25.00
C SER A 197 9.96 6.43 -24.34
N CYS A 198 10.19 7.37 -23.43
CA CYS A 198 11.43 7.49 -22.66
C CYS A 198 11.66 6.30 -21.71
N SER A 199 10.60 5.75 -21.11
CA SER A 199 10.70 4.57 -20.24
C SER A 199 11.13 3.31 -21.02
N VAL A 200 10.67 3.18 -22.27
CA VAL A 200 10.99 2.01 -23.11
C VAL A 200 12.29 2.21 -23.88
N PHE A 201 12.50 3.37 -24.50
CA PHE A 201 13.64 3.72 -25.36
C PHE A 201 14.40 4.93 -24.79
N MET A 202 15.06 4.73 -23.64
CA MET A 202 15.73 5.83 -22.95
C MET A 202 16.87 6.41 -23.79
N ASP A 203 16.83 7.72 -24.07
CA ASP A 203 17.90 8.48 -24.70
C ASP A 203 17.98 9.91 -24.12
N ALA A 204 19.02 10.67 -24.51
CA ALA A 204 19.20 12.04 -24.02
C ALA A 204 18.10 13.00 -24.49
N PRO A 205 17.71 13.04 -25.77
CA PRO A 205 16.66 13.95 -26.24
C PRO A 205 15.31 13.76 -25.54
N ARG A 206 14.82 12.52 -25.39
CA ARG A 206 13.54 12.23 -24.71
C ARG A 206 13.59 12.67 -23.25
N LEU A 207 14.69 12.36 -22.57
CA LEU A 207 14.88 12.74 -21.17
C LEU A 207 14.93 14.27 -21.00
N ALA A 208 15.61 14.97 -21.91
CA ALA A 208 15.73 16.42 -21.89
C ALA A 208 14.37 17.12 -22.05
N VAL A 209 13.46 16.57 -22.86
CA VAL A 209 12.08 17.11 -22.98
C VAL A 209 11.37 17.04 -21.63
N LEU A 210 11.37 15.88 -20.96
CA LEU A 210 10.73 15.72 -19.65
C LEU A 210 11.32 16.69 -18.62
N MET A 211 12.65 16.85 -18.61
CA MET A 211 13.33 17.76 -17.70
C MET A 211 12.96 19.23 -17.93
N ARG A 212 12.89 19.67 -19.20
CA ARG A 212 12.47 21.03 -19.55
C ARG A 212 11.04 21.31 -19.07
N LEU A 213 10.13 20.35 -19.28
CA LEU A 213 8.74 20.49 -18.85
C LEU A 213 8.57 20.55 -17.32
N ILE A 214 9.42 19.86 -16.56
CA ILE A 214 9.40 19.90 -15.08
C ILE A 214 9.73 21.31 -14.56
N LYS A 215 10.65 22.02 -15.22
CA LYS A 215 11.13 23.36 -14.81
C LYS A 215 10.47 24.52 -15.57
N SER A 216 9.52 24.23 -16.44
CA SER A 216 8.85 25.25 -17.25
C SER A 216 7.79 25.96 -16.42
N ASP A 217 8.00 27.24 -16.13
CA ASP A 217 7.02 28.08 -15.45
C ASP A 217 5.77 28.35 -16.31
N ASP A 218 5.94 28.34 -17.64
CA ASP A 218 4.87 28.58 -18.62
C ASP A 218 3.95 27.35 -18.81
N SER A 219 4.38 26.17 -18.36
CA SER A 219 3.61 24.94 -18.52
C SER A 219 2.61 24.75 -17.38
N THR A 220 1.42 24.24 -17.69
CA THR A 220 0.39 23.97 -16.67
C THR A 220 0.86 22.98 -15.59
N CYS A 221 0.29 23.08 -14.39
CA CYS A 221 0.52 22.14 -13.28
C CYS A 221 0.53 20.68 -13.72
N SER A 222 -0.47 20.29 -14.52
CA SER A 222 -0.63 18.90 -14.99
C SER A 222 0.51 18.44 -15.89
N VAL A 223 1.00 19.32 -16.78
CA VAL A 223 2.16 19.02 -17.62
C VAL A 223 3.40 18.80 -16.76
N ARG A 224 3.68 19.71 -15.81
CA ARG A 224 4.86 19.62 -14.93
C ARG A 224 4.84 18.33 -14.10
N GLN A 225 3.70 17.99 -13.50
CA GLN A 225 3.58 16.79 -12.66
C GLN A 225 3.62 15.48 -13.47
N ARG A 226 3.02 15.43 -14.66
CA ARG A 226 3.11 14.25 -15.55
C ARG A 226 4.53 14.02 -16.04
N ALA A 227 5.23 15.10 -16.42
CA ALA A 227 6.64 15.02 -16.81
C ALA A 227 7.54 14.54 -15.66
N LEU A 228 7.29 15.01 -14.43
CA LEU A 228 7.99 14.55 -13.22
C LEU A 228 7.81 13.04 -13.00
N VAL A 229 6.57 12.57 -13.05
CA VAL A 229 6.27 11.13 -12.89
C VAL A 229 6.92 10.32 -14.00
N GLY A 230 6.85 10.79 -15.25
CA GLY A 230 7.51 10.16 -16.40
C GLY A 230 9.03 10.06 -16.24
N PHE A 231 9.68 11.13 -15.79
CA PHE A 231 11.11 11.16 -15.52
C PHE A 231 11.50 10.13 -14.45
N VAL A 232 10.80 10.13 -13.31
CA VAL A 232 11.10 9.19 -12.21
C VAL A 232 10.83 7.75 -12.64
N PHE A 233 9.75 7.49 -13.39
CA PHE A 233 9.45 6.15 -13.88
C PHE A 233 10.50 5.63 -14.84
N CYS A 234 11.04 6.49 -15.72
CA CYS A 234 12.18 6.17 -16.57
C CYS A 234 13.44 5.83 -15.75
N ALA A 235 13.71 6.59 -14.68
CA ALA A 235 14.82 6.33 -13.76
C ALA A 235 14.69 4.98 -13.03
N ILE A 236 13.47 4.59 -12.69
CA ILE A 236 13.17 3.29 -12.06
C ILE A 236 13.42 2.14 -13.01
N THR A 237 12.87 2.22 -14.24
CA THR A 237 12.91 1.11 -15.21
C THR A 237 14.28 0.94 -15.88
N ASN A 238 15.11 2.00 -15.89
CA ASN A 238 16.42 2.01 -16.55
C ASN A 238 17.59 2.32 -15.58
N SER A 239 17.51 1.78 -14.36
CA SER A 239 18.44 2.09 -13.25
C SER A 239 19.90 1.65 -13.46
N GLY A 240 20.16 0.68 -14.34
CA GLY A 240 21.51 0.18 -14.62
C GLY A 240 22.17 0.71 -15.90
N GLU A 241 21.39 1.27 -16.83
CA GLU A 241 21.86 1.41 -18.21
C GLU A 241 22.72 2.67 -18.45
N LYS A 242 22.55 3.77 -17.67
CA LYS A 242 23.05 5.10 -18.09
C LYS A 242 23.32 6.10 -16.96
N GLN A 243 24.16 5.74 -15.98
CA GLN A 243 24.59 6.66 -14.90
C GLN A 243 25.01 8.06 -15.41
N LYS A 244 25.72 8.12 -16.56
CA LYS A 244 26.13 9.40 -17.20
C LYS A 244 24.98 10.33 -17.58
N TYR A 245 23.86 9.77 -18.06
CA TYR A 245 22.68 10.56 -18.42
C TYR A 245 21.99 11.07 -17.17
N TRP A 246 21.93 10.24 -16.13
CA TRP A 246 21.41 10.61 -14.83
C TRP A 246 22.25 11.68 -14.13
N ASP A 247 23.58 11.61 -14.22
CA ASP A 247 24.47 12.61 -13.61
C ASP A 247 24.29 13.99 -14.28
N SER A 248 24.12 14.00 -15.60
CA SER A 248 23.81 15.22 -16.37
C SER A 248 22.42 15.75 -16.04
N ALA A 249 21.45 14.85 -15.84
CA ALA A 249 20.10 15.22 -15.41
C ALA A 249 20.08 15.82 -13.99
N ALA A 250 20.86 15.24 -13.08
CA ALA A 250 20.94 15.66 -11.67
C ALA A 250 21.27 17.15 -11.53
N GLY A 251 22.26 17.62 -12.31
CA GLY A 251 22.75 18.99 -12.22
C GLY A 251 21.74 20.07 -12.64
N LEU A 252 20.65 19.69 -13.31
CA LEU A 252 19.67 20.63 -13.87
C LEU A 252 18.36 20.70 -13.07
N ILE A 253 17.96 19.63 -12.38
CA ILE A 253 16.61 19.56 -11.78
C ILE A 253 16.57 19.27 -10.27
N MET A 254 17.68 18.82 -9.67
CA MET A 254 17.71 18.34 -8.28
C MET A 254 17.77 19.50 -7.29
N ASP A 255 16.63 20.17 -7.09
CA ASP A 255 16.40 21.09 -5.98
C ASP A 255 15.52 20.46 -4.91
N ASP A 256 15.37 21.19 -3.79
CA ASP A 256 14.65 20.70 -2.63
C ASP A 256 13.16 20.42 -2.93
N GLU A 257 12.56 21.18 -3.84
CA GLU A 257 11.18 21.02 -4.29
C GLU A 257 11.01 19.75 -5.12
N PHE A 258 11.89 19.52 -6.08
CA PHE A 258 11.89 18.30 -6.90
C PHE A 258 12.09 17.04 -6.06
N LEU A 259 13.03 17.07 -5.11
CA LEU A 259 13.29 15.94 -4.22
C LEU A 259 12.12 15.68 -3.27
N ALA A 260 11.49 16.72 -2.73
CA ALA A 260 10.26 16.57 -1.94
C ALA A 260 9.12 15.96 -2.78
N ALA A 261 8.99 16.39 -4.03
CA ALA A 261 8.02 15.83 -4.96
C ALA A 261 8.29 14.35 -5.30
N CYS A 262 9.57 13.96 -5.39
CA CYS A 262 9.97 12.56 -5.54
C CYS A 262 9.64 11.71 -4.30
N VAL A 263 9.82 12.24 -3.09
CA VAL A 263 9.40 11.53 -1.86
C VAL A 263 7.90 11.30 -1.84
N ASP A 264 7.11 12.33 -2.13
CA ASP A 264 5.65 12.22 -2.22
C ASP A 264 5.23 11.21 -3.31
N LEU A 265 5.91 11.21 -4.47
CA LEU A 265 5.68 10.21 -5.52
C LEU A 265 5.95 8.78 -5.01
N GLN A 266 7.09 8.53 -4.34
CA GLN A 266 7.43 7.22 -3.79
C GLN A 266 6.39 6.76 -2.75
N ARG A 267 5.92 7.68 -1.89
CA ARG A 267 4.85 7.42 -0.92
C ARG A 267 3.58 7.00 -1.66
N GLN A 268 3.15 7.77 -2.65
CA GLN A 268 1.95 7.47 -3.42
C GLN A 268 2.05 6.14 -4.16
N MET A 269 3.20 5.83 -4.76
CA MET A 269 3.44 4.52 -5.37
C MET A 269 3.30 3.39 -4.36
N ARG A 270 3.80 3.57 -3.13
CA ARG A 270 3.65 2.59 -2.06
C ARG A 270 2.19 2.43 -1.62
N LEU A 271 1.45 3.53 -1.53
CA LEU A 271 0.01 3.52 -1.21
C LEU A 271 -0.80 2.73 -2.23
N CYS A 272 -0.53 2.91 -3.53
CA CYS A 272 -1.17 2.11 -4.58
C CYS A 272 -0.87 0.61 -4.45
N LEU A 273 0.32 0.24 -3.95
CA LEU A 273 0.69 -1.16 -3.74
C LEU A 273 -0.01 -1.77 -2.52
N THR A 274 -0.16 -1.03 -1.42
CA THR A 274 -0.79 -1.50 -0.18
C THR A 274 -2.31 -1.42 -0.21
N SER A 275 -2.89 -0.51 -1.01
CA SER A 275 -4.34 -0.28 -1.11
C SER A 275 -5.14 -1.52 -1.53
N LYS A 276 -4.49 -2.57 -2.08
CA LYS A 276 -5.15 -3.83 -2.40
C LYS A 276 -5.76 -4.53 -1.17
N LYS A 277 -5.13 -4.41 0.00
CA LYS A 277 -5.63 -4.98 1.25
C LYS A 277 -6.71 -4.05 1.84
N ASP A 278 -6.35 -2.78 1.96
CA ASP A 278 -7.17 -1.74 2.62
C ASP A 278 -8.52 -1.50 1.91
N SER A 279 -8.55 -1.44 0.57
CA SER A 279 -9.79 -1.16 -0.17
C SER A 279 -10.79 -2.34 -0.19
N LYS A 280 -10.32 -3.59 -0.09
CA LYS A 280 -11.20 -4.77 -0.05
C LYS A 280 -11.94 -4.87 1.29
N GLU A 281 -11.24 -4.61 2.39
CA GLU A 281 -11.81 -4.61 3.75
C GLU A 281 -12.73 -3.39 3.96
N MET A 282 -12.34 -2.22 3.43
CA MET A 282 -13.10 -0.98 3.62
C MET A 282 -14.37 -0.89 2.78
N MET A 283 -14.32 -1.24 1.49
CA MET A 283 -15.54 -1.23 0.65
C MET A 283 -16.57 -2.23 1.14
N HIS A 284 -16.14 -3.38 1.67
CA HIS A 284 -17.08 -4.32 2.27
C HIS A 284 -17.86 -3.68 3.43
N SER A 285 -17.22 -2.80 4.22
CA SER A 285 -17.87 -2.01 5.27
C SER A 285 -18.80 -0.93 4.68
N VAL A 286 -18.29 -0.07 3.79
CA VAL A 286 -19.05 1.06 3.22
C VAL A 286 -20.25 0.59 2.39
N VAL A 287 -20.05 -0.41 1.53
CA VAL A 287 -21.10 -1.03 0.72
C VAL A 287 -22.10 -1.74 1.62
N LYS A 288 -21.67 -2.53 2.61
CA LYS A 288 -22.60 -3.16 3.56
C LYS A 288 -23.48 -2.11 4.23
N THR A 289 -22.90 -1.05 4.76
CA THR A 289 -23.62 -0.02 5.54
C THR A 289 -24.50 0.88 4.67
N MET A 290 -24.03 1.33 3.49
CA MET A 290 -24.86 2.06 2.52
C MET A 290 -26.00 1.20 1.96
N PHE A 291 -25.76 -0.07 1.62
CA PHE A 291 -26.82 -0.93 1.08
C PHE A 291 -27.87 -1.31 2.14
N THR A 292 -27.48 -1.46 3.41
CA THR A 292 -28.44 -1.64 4.51
C THR A 292 -29.28 -0.40 4.82
N SER A 293 -28.73 0.81 4.67
CA SER A 293 -29.47 2.05 4.96
C SER A 293 -30.38 2.48 3.81
N PHE A 294 -30.00 2.24 2.55
CA PHE A 294 -30.76 2.70 1.39
C PHE A 294 -31.84 1.72 0.91
N THR A 295 -31.83 0.44 1.32
CA THR A 295 -32.87 -0.53 0.92
C THR A 295 -33.22 -1.53 2.02
N GLN A 296 -34.14 -1.14 2.92
CA GLN A 296 -34.84 -2.10 3.79
C GLN A 296 -35.49 -3.26 2.99
N ASP A 297 -35.81 -3.02 1.70
CA ASP A 297 -36.48 -3.97 0.80
C ASP A 297 -35.53 -4.97 0.10
N LEU A 298 -34.21 -4.72 0.10
CA LEU A 298 -33.21 -5.63 -0.50
C LEU A 298 -32.53 -6.52 0.55
N ALA A 299 -32.43 -6.05 1.79
CA ALA A 299 -31.94 -6.83 2.93
C ALA A 299 -32.79 -8.11 3.14
N GLU A 300 -34.12 -8.04 3.01
CA GLU A 300 -35.00 -9.22 3.08
C GLU A 300 -34.81 -10.22 1.93
N LYS A 301 -34.27 -9.78 0.78
CA LYS A 301 -33.98 -10.65 -0.36
C LYS A 301 -32.59 -11.29 -0.30
N ILE A 302 -31.63 -10.64 0.36
CA ILE A 302 -30.27 -11.16 0.53
C ILE A 302 -30.24 -12.27 1.59
N ASP A 303 -31.10 -12.21 2.61
CA ASP A 303 -31.29 -13.30 3.59
C ASP A 303 -31.76 -14.63 2.97
N GLN A 304 -32.33 -14.60 1.75
CA GLN A 304 -32.82 -15.80 1.06
C GLN A 304 -31.77 -16.49 0.20
N THR A 305 -30.63 -15.85 -0.06
CA THR A 305 -29.48 -16.44 -0.77
C THR A 305 -28.36 -16.70 0.21
N GLY A 306 -28.42 -17.87 0.85
CA GLY A 306 -27.41 -18.33 1.79
C GLY A 306 -26.00 -18.40 1.20
N GLU A 307 -25.04 -18.20 2.10
CA GLU A 307 -23.59 -18.29 1.97
C GLU A 307 -22.86 -17.05 1.41
N LEU A 308 -22.39 -16.20 2.33
CA LEU A 308 -21.04 -15.61 2.34
C LEU A 308 -20.74 -15.13 3.78
N GLY A 309 -19.72 -15.70 4.42
CA GLY A 309 -19.37 -15.50 5.83
C GLY A 309 -19.07 -14.03 6.16
N LEU A 310 -19.81 -13.48 7.14
CA LEU A 310 -20.02 -12.06 7.36
C LEU A 310 -19.82 -11.66 8.84
N ASN A 311 -18.79 -12.17 9.53
CA ASN A 311 -18.51 -11.83 10.93
C ASN A 311 -17.10 -11.25 11.11
N CYS A 312 -16.92 -9.98 10.75
CA CYS A 312 -15.85 -9.14 11.29
C CYS A 312 -16.29 -7.67 11.18
N PHE A 313 -16.30 -6.98 12.32
CA PHE A 313 -16.78 -5.61 12.56
C PHE A 313 -18.30 -5.43 12.61
N SER A 314 -18.87 -5.93 13.71
CA SER A 314 -19.82 -5.13 14.50
C SER A 314 -19.31 -5.19 15.94
N ALA A 315 -18.89 -4.06 16.51
CA ALA A 315 -19.04 -3.91 17.94
C ALA A 315 -20.55 -3.94 18.17
N ASP A 316 -21.05 -4.94 18.90
CA ASP A 316 -22.44 -4.97 19.30
C ASP A 316 -22.76 -3.66 20.05
N GLY A 317 -23.50 -2.75 19.41
CA GLY A 317 -23.99 -1.51 20.03
C GLY A 317 -23.64 -0.19 19.35
N GLU A 318 -22.87 -0.15 18.25
CA GLU A 318 -22.63 1.11 17.53
C GLU A 318 -23.82 1.49 16.62
N ASN A 319 -24.22 2.76 16.68
CA ASN A 319 -25.29 3.30 15.84
C ASN A 319 -24.83 3.29 14.37
N PRO A 320 -25.62 2.73 13.42
CA PRO A 320 -25.28 2.70 11.99
C PRO A 320 -24.95 4.07 11.39
N ASP A 321 -25.50 5.16 11.93
CA ASP A 321 -25.20 6.53 11.48
C ASP A 321 -23.77 6.97 11.87
N ASP A 322 -23.28 6.56 13.04
CA ASP A 322 -21.92 6.87 13.50
C ASP A 322 -20.87 6.05 12.73
N ALA A 323 -21.20 4.80 12.39
CA ALA A 323 -20.38 3.96 11.52
C ALA A 323 -20.30 4.51 10.08
N LEU A 324 -21.41 5.05 9.54
CA LEU A 324 -21.42 5.75 8.25
C LEU A 324 -20.55 6.99 8.28
N LYS A 325 -20.71 7.84 9.29
CA LYS A 325 -19.93 9.07 9.43
C LYS A 325 -18.44 8.77 9.57
N GLY A 326 -18.07 7.78 10.40
CA GLY A 326 -16.68 7.33 10.53
C GLY A 326 -16.10 6.80 9.21
N ALA A 327 -16.89 6.11 8.39
CA ALA A 327 -16.44 5.62 7.09
C ALA A 327 -16.30 6.74 6.04
N PHE A 328 -17.18 7.74 6.05
CA PHE A 328 -17.06 8.93 5.20
C PHE A 328 -15.89 9.82 5.62
N ASP A 329 -15.74 10.10 6.91
CA ASP A 329 -14.62 10.89 7.45
C ASP A 329 -13.30 10.16 7.16
N TYR A 330 -13.25 8.84 7.29
CA TYR A 330 -12.08 8.06 6.91
C TYR A 330 -11.85 8.06 5.40
N MET A 331 -12.89 8.05 4.55
CA MET A 331 -12.75 8.18 3.10
C MET A 331 -12.17 9.54 2.71
N LEU A 332 -12.67 10.63 3.29
CA LEU A 332 -12.17 11.99 3.06
C LEU A 332 -10.74 12.17 3.57
N ASN A 333 -10.44 11.70 4.79
CA ASN A 333 -9.08 11.72 5.34
C ASN A 333 -8.13 10.80 4.57
N SER A 334 -8.62 9.67 4.06
CA SER A 334 -7.87 8.74 3.21
C SER A 334 -7.55 9.35 1.85
N GLU A 335 -8.45 10.18 1.31
CA GLU A 335 -8.18 10.96 0.10
C GLU A 335 -7.05 11.98 0.32
N ASP A 336 -7.04 12.70 1.45
CA ASP A 336 -5.97 13.62 1.81
C ASP A 336 -4.62 12.92 2.03
N ILE A 337 -4.66 11.66 2.48
CA ILE A 337 -3.47 10.80 2.66
C ILE A 337 -3.04 10.14 1.32
N GLY A 338 -3.87 10.18 0.27
CA GLY A 338 -3.61 9.58 -1.04
C GLY A 338 -3.95 8.08 -1.15
N VAL A 339 -4.70 7.53 -0.20
CA VAL A 339 -5.15 6.13 -0.21
C VAL A 339 -6.20 5.91 -1.31
N ASP A 340 -5.96 4.93 -2.18
CA ASP A 340 -6.81 4.65 -3.33
C ASP A 340 -8.01 3.75 -2.96
N VAL A 341 -9.16 4.39 -2.77
CA VAL A 341 -10.42 3.73 -2.37
C VAL A 341 -11.10 3.01 -3.56
N TYR A 342 -10.94 3.51 -4.78
CA TYR A 342 -11.77 3.13 -5.92
C TYR A 342 -11.19 2.03 -6.81
N TYR A 343 -9.92 1.65 -6.60
CA TYR A 343 -9.19 0.70 -7.46
C TYR A 343 -9.97 -0.59 -7.77
N HIS A 344 -10.53 -1.28 -6.78
CA HIS A 344 -11.26 -2.54 -7.01
C HIS A 344 -12.62 -2.35 -7.67
N GLN A 345 -13.29 -1.23 -7.38
CA GLN A 345 -14.68 -0.99 -7.80
C GLN A 345 -14.80 -0.91 -9.33
N PHE A 346 -13.80 -0.31 -9.97
CA PHE A 346 -13.79 -0.06 -11.41
C PHE A 346 -12.79 -0.92 -12.18
N ALA A 347 -12.22 -1.95 -11.52
CA ALA A 347 -11.24 -2.83 -12.14
C ALA A 347 -11.85 -3.64 -13.29
N ASN A 348 -13.05 -4.19 -13.10
CA ASN A 348 -13.75 -4.98 -14.11
C ASN A 348 -14.15 -4.13 -15.33
N GLN A 349 -14.44 -2.84 -15.11
CA GLN A 349 -14.88 -1.86 -16.09
C GLN A 349 -13.72 -1.41 -17.00
N LYS A 350 -12.47 -1.76 -16.67
CA LYS A 350 -11.31 -1.61 -17.58
C LYS A 350 -11.34 -2.59 -18.76
N SER A 351 -12.30 -3.52 -18.80
CA SER A 351 -12.60 -4.36 -19.96
C SER A 351 -13.46 -3.68 -21.03
N PHE A 352 -13.98 -2.47 -20.77
CA PHE A 352 -14.76 -1.73 -21.76
C PHE A 352 -13.92 -1.39 -23.00
N GLY A 353 -14.56 -1.40 -24.17
CA GLY A 353 -13.88 -1.20 -25.47
C GLY A 353 -13.08 0.11 -25.58
N HIS A 354 -13.42 1.14 -24.81
CA HIS A 354 -12.62 2.36 -24.68
C HIS A 354 -11.15 2.06 -24.32
N PHE A 355 -10.91 1.14 -23.39
CA PHE A 355 -9.57 0.79 -22.88
C PHE A 355 -8.79 -0.19 -23.77
N HIS A 356 -9.34 -0.63 -24.90
CA HIS A 356 -8.62 -1.44 -25.88
C HIS A 356 -7.62 -0.62 -26.72
N SER A 357 -7.77 0.70 -26.76
CA SER A 357 -6.79 1.59 -27.39
C SER A 357 -5.82 2.13 -26.36
N LEU A 358 -4.51 2.05 -26.65
CA LEU A 358 -3.46 2.44 -25.71
C LEU A 358 -3.57 3.90 -25.27
N TYR A 359 -3.74 4.83 -26.21
CA TYR A 359 -3.75 6.27 -25.92
C TYR A 359 -4.87 6.67 -24.94
N ASN A 360 -6.00 5.96 -24.93
CA ASN A 360 -7.14 6.26 -24.05
C ASN A 360 -6.82 6.10 -22.57
N TRP A 361 -5.78 5.34 -22.21
CA TRP A 361 -5.30 5.25 -20.82
C TRP A 361 -4.62 6.53 -20.33
N PHE A 362 -4.24 7.42 -21.25
CA PHE A 362 -3.41 8.59 -20.96
C PHE A 362 -4.08 9.93 -21.28
N VAL A 363 -5.25 9.90 -21.93
CA VAL A 363 -6.09 11.08 -22.16
C VAL A 363 -6.87 11.38 -20.87
N PRO A 364 -6.71 12.58 -20.27
CA PRO A 364 -7.50 12.95 -19.09
C PRO A 364 -9.00 12.93 -19.38
N PHE A 365 -9.83 12.75 -18.35
CA PHE A 365 -11.26 12.70 -18.52
C PHE A 365 -11.81 14.04 -19.02
N TYR A 366 -12.65 13.98 -20.05
CA TYR A 366 -13.39 15.13 -20.54
C TYR A 366 -14.76 14.70 -21.10
N VAL A 367 -15.78 15.49 -20.81
CA VAL A 367 -17.20 15.16 -21.09
C VAL A 367 -17.49 15.08 -22.59
N ARG A 368 -16.74 15.85 -23.39
CA ARG A 368 -16.94 15.92 -24.85
C ARG A 368 -16.38 14.73 -25.62
N ASN A 369 -15.72 13.77 -24.96
CA ASN A 369 -15.13 12.62 -25.62
C ASN A 369 -16.16 11.82 -26.44
N SER A 370 -15.81 11.52 -27.70
CA SER A 370 -16.70 10.79 -28.62
C SER A 370 -17.10 9.40 -28.11
N THR A 371 -16.27 8.76 -27.27
CA THR A 371 -16.60 7.45 -26.68
C THR A 371 -17.77 7.51 -25.70
N LEU A 372 -18.11 8.71 -25.21
CA LEU A 372 -19.23 8.92 -24.28
C LEU A 372 -20.56 9.23 -24.99
N LYS A 373 -20.60 9.22 -26.33
CA LYS A 373 -21.83 9.52 -27.12
C LYS A 373 -23.06 8.80 -26.58
N ASN A 374 -22.95 7.49 -26.41
CA ASN A 374 -24.08 6.62 -26.07
C ASN A 374 -24.58 6.83 -24.63
N VAL A 375 -23.81 7.50 -23.78
CA VAL A 375 -24.15 7.79 -22.38
C VAL A 375 -24.58 9.25 -22.21
N ARG A 376 -24.31 10.12 -23.19
CA ARG A 376 -24.53 11.57 -23.05
C ARG A 376 -25.97 11.94 -22.71
N ALA A 377 -26.95 11.22 -23.25
CA ALA A 377 -28.36 11.40 -22.88
C ALA A 377 -28.60 11.10 -21.39
N THR A 378 -28.05 9.99 -20.89
CA THR A 378 -28.09 9.59 -19.47
C THR A 378 -27.35 10.59 -18.58
N MET A 379 -26.21 11.11 -19.02
CA MET A 379 -25.48 12.16 -18.28
C MET A 379 -26.28 13.47 -18.19
N LYS A 380 -26.97 13.86 -19.27
CA LYS A 380 -27.87 15.04 -19.26
C LYS A 380 -29.04 14.81 -18.30
N GLN A 381 -29.59 13.60 -18.25
CA GLN A 381 -30.67 13.24 -17.32
C GLN A 381 -30.23 13.31 -15.84
N HIS A 382 -28.99 12.92 -15.55
CA HIS A 382 -28.45 12.84 -14.17
C HIS A 382 -27.39 13.90 -13.88
N ARG A 383 -27.63 15.12 -14.36
CA ARG A 383 -26.65 16.21 -14.35
C ARG A 383 -26.17 16.57 -12.94
N ASN A 384 -27.04 16.50 -11.92
CA ASN A 384 -26.68 16.88 -10.55
C ASN A 384 -25.69 15.87 -9.96
N PHE A 385 -25.98 14.58 -10.09
CA PHE A 385 -25.04 13.52 -9.73
C PHE A 385 -23.69 13.68 -10.45
N ILE A 386 -23.70 13.89 -11.78
CA ILE A 386 -22.45 14.06 -12.55
C ILE A 386 -21.66 15.29 -12.10
N ASN A 387 -22.32 16.42 -11.86
CA ASN A 387 -21.64 17.63 -11.41
C ASN A 387 -21.07 17.45 -10.00
N ASN A 388 -21.78 16.77 -9.10
CA ASN A 388 -21.28 16.47 -7.76
C ASN A 388 -20.11 15.48 -7.81
N LEU A 389 -20.18 14.48 -8.70
CA LEU A 389 -19.09 13.53 -8.92
C LEU A 389 -17.82 14.23 -9.42
N LEU A 390 -17.96 15.17 -10.35
CA LEU A 390 -16.83 15.89 -10.95
C LEU A 390 -16.29 17.00 -10.05
N LYS A 391 -17.11 17.55 -9.13
CA LYS A 391 -16.69 18.55 -8.15
C LYS A 391 -16.14 17.96 -6.85
N GLY A 392 -16.70 16.84 -6.41
CA GLY A 392 -16.52 16.33 -5.06
C GLY A 392 -15.64 15.10 -4.93
N VAL A 393 -15.15 14.50 -6.03
CA VAL A 393 -14.45 13.22 -5.95
C VAL A 393 -13.02 13.29 -6.50
N SER A 394 -12.05 12.90 -5.66
CA SER A 394 -10.64 12.66 -6.00
C SER A 394 -10.44 11.35 -6.79
N MET A 395 -11.29 11.10 -7.80
CA MET A 395 -11.19 9.90 -8.65
C MET A 395 -10.19 10.11 -9.79
N CYS A 396 -9.40 9.09 -10.11
CA CYS A 396 -8.54 9.08 -11.29
C CYS A 396 -9.32 9.15 -12.61
N ASP A 397 -8.68 9.62 -13.70
CA ASP A 397 -9.36 9.87 -14.98
C ASP A 397 -9.93 8.58 -15.59
N THR A 398 -9.23 7.46 -15.45
CA THR A 398 -9.67 6.17 -15.97
C THR A 398 -10.86 5.60 -15.20
N ASP A 399 -10.98 5.89 -13.90
CA ASP A 399 -12.17 5.52 -13.12
C ASP A 399 -13.36 6.41 -13.47
N LEU A 400 -13.15 7.70 -13.76
CA LEU A 400 -14.19 8.57 -14.31
C LEU A 400 -14.72 8.05 -15.65
N TYR A 401 -13.85 7.62 -16.56
CA TYR A 401 -14.32 6.96 -17.78
C TYR A 401 -15.12 5.68 -17.48
N SER A 402 -14.65 4.85 -16.54
CA SER A 402 -15.35 3.62 -16.15
C SER A 402 -16.72 3.85 -15.53
N ILE A 403 -16.85 4.78 -14.57
CA ILE A 403 -18.12 5.05 -13.89
C ILE A 403 -19.12 5.64 -14.88
N ILE A 404 -18.71 6.59 -15.70
CA ILE A 404 -19.59 7.21 -16.70
C ILE A 404 -20.04 6.17 -17.73
N LEU A 405 -19.11 5.39 -18.30
CA LEU A 405 -19.48 4.32 -19.24
C LEU A 405 -20.40 3.26 -18.61
N SER A 406 -20.30 3.03 -17.30
CA SER A 406 -21.15 2.08 -16.59
C SER A 406 -22.60 2.55 -16.42
N LEU A 407 -22.89 3.86 -16.52
CA LEU A 407 -24.25 4.41 -16.35
C LEU A 407 -25.26 3.82 -17.32
N ASN A 408 -24.83 3.33 -18.48
CA ASN A 408 -25.71 2.64 -19.43
C ASN A 408 -26.17 1.26 -18.95
N ASN A 409 -25.45 0.64 -18.02
CA ASN A 409 -25.71 -0.70 -17.50
C ASN A 409 -26.30 -0.68 -16.08
N THR A 410 -26.30 0.47 -15.41
CA THR A 410 -26.79 0.63 -14.04
C THR A 410 -28.32 0.81 -14.01
N SER A 411 -28.99 0.26 -13.00
CA SER A 411 -30.46 0.32 -12.92
C SER A 411 -30.95 1.78 -12.81
N LYS A 412 -32.03 2.10 -13.54
CA LYS A 412 -32.66 3.44 -13.53
C LYS A 412 -33.11 3.88 -12.12
N GLU A 413 -33.40 2.92 -11.23
CA GLU A 413 -33.79 3.17 -9.85
C GLU A 413 -32.60 3.60 -8.98
N PHE A 414 -31.42 2.98 -9.16
CA PHE A 414 -30.19 3.35 -8.45
C PHE A 414 -29.70 4.75 -8.81
N ILE A 415 -29.80 5.12 -10.09
CA ILE A 415 -29.36 6.46 -10.52
C ILE A 415 -30.35 7.54 -10.04
N LYS A 416 -31.65 7.23 -9.97
CA LYS A 416 -32.66 8.13 -9.39
C LYS A 416 -32.46 8.38 -7.89
N SER A 417 -32.02 7.38 -7.12
CA SER A 417 -31.73 7.57 -5.69
C SER A 417 -30.50 8.43 -5.42
N LEU A 418 -29.59 8.57 -6.39
CA LEU A 418 -28.37 9.38 -6.29
C LEU A 418 -28.55 10.83 -6.77
N ASP A 419 -29.67 11.15 -7.42
CA ASP A 419 -29.95 12.45 -8.04
C ASP A 419 -30.71 13.42 -7.09
N ILE A 420 -30.66 13.17 -5.78
CA ILE A 420 -31.35 13.98 -4.76
C ILE A 420 -30.71 15.37 -4.70
N ALA A 421 -31.55 16.41 -4.58
CA ALA A 421 -31.13 17.79 -4.48
C ALA A 421 -30.20 18.06 -3.27
N PRO A 422 -29.26 19.02 -3.37
CA PRO A 422 -28.21 19.27 -2.37
C PRO A 422 -28.74 19.61 -0.97
N GLU A 423 -30.00 19.98 -0.81
CA GLU A 423 -30.60 20.36 0.48
C GLU A 423 -30.69 19.20 1.50
N ASN A 424 -30.51 17.95 1.07
CA ASN A 424 -30.58 16.76 1.94
C ASN A 424 -29.23 16.02 2.09
N MET A 425 -28.13 16.54 1.53
CA MET A 425 -26.80 16.04 1.87
C MET A 425 -26.25 16.90 3.00
N VAL A 426 -25.89 16.25 4.11
CA VAL A 426 -25.17 16.88 5.22
C VAL A 426 -24.04 17.70 4.64
N SER A 427 -24.10 19.03 4.82
CA SER A 427 -22.99 19.92 4.53
C SER A 427 -21.78 19.38 5.30
N GLY A 428 -20.78 18.89 4.57
CA GLY A 428 -19.49 18.55 5.17
C GLY A 428 -18.97 19.77 5.93
N PRO A 429 -18.39 19.58 7.14
CA PRO A 429 -17.98 20.71 7.94
C PRO A 429 -16.92 21.51 7.19
N VAL A 430 -17.16 22.82 7.14
CA VAL A 430 -16.17 23.84 6.81
C VAL A 430 -14.96 23.62 7.72
N PHE A 431 -13.77 23.58 7.12
CA PHE A 431 -12.47 23.47 7.78
C PHE A 431 -12.37 24.46 8.95
N TYR A 432 -12.15 23.95 10.16
CA TYR A 432 -11.50 24.68 11.24
C TYR A 432 -10.12 24.07 11.44
N ASP A 433 -9.08 24.88 11.23
CA ASP A 433 -7.75 24.62 11.78
C ASP A 433 -7.83 24.88 13.29
N GLU A 434 -7.59 23.86 14.11
CA GLU A 434 -7.18 24.05 15.50
C GLU A 434 -5.65 24.12 15.52
N GLU A 435 -5.12 25.32 15.67
CA GLU A 435 -3.98 25.69 16.52
C GLU A 435 -3.63 27.16 16.26
N ASP A 436 -4.18 28.06 17.08
CA ASP A 436 -3.50 29.28 17.57
C ASP A 436 -4.44 30.00 18.57
N GLU A 437 -4.23 29.75 19.86
CA GLU A 437 -4.66 30.68 20.90
C GLU A 437 -3.76 31.92 20.84
N GLU A 438 -4.31 33.09 20.51
CA GLU A 438 -4.01 34.34 21.23
C GLU A 438 -5.00 35.47 20.85
N GLU A 439 -5.37 36.24 21.88
CA GLU A 439 -6.40 37.27 21.95
C GLU A 439 -6.36 38.37 20.87
N LYS A 440 -7.54 38.79 20.38
CA LYS A 440 -8.05 40.18 20.52
C LYS A 440 -9.44 40.41 19.91
N GLU A 441 -10.34 40.89 20.77
CA GLU A 441 -11.57 41.59 20.42
C GLU A 441 -11.29 42.84 19.56
N GLN A 442 -12.12 43.11 18.54
CA GLN A 442 -12.91 44.34 18.44
C GLN A 442 -13.81 44.41 17.18
N ASN A 443 -15.06 44.80 17.46
CA ASN A 443 -16.19 45.20 16.61
C ASN A 443 -15.90 45.98 15.32
N THR A 444 -16.72 45.77 14.27
CA THR A 444 -17.66 46.75 13.63
C THR A 444 -18.30 46.12 12.37
N GLU A 445 -19.60 45.79 12.40
CA GLU A 445 -20.74 46.56 11.81
C GLU A 445 -20.70 46.72 10.27
N GLU A 446 -21.51 45.91 9.57
CA GLU A 446 -22.47 46.16 8.44
C GLU A 446 -22.24 47.29 7.37
N PRO A 447 -22.92 47.31 6.19
CA PRO A 447 -24.09 46.52 5.77
C PRO A 447 -24.09 45.96 4.33
N VAL A 448 -25.11 45.14 4.11
CA VAL A 448 -25.75 44.68 2.86
C VAL A 448 -26.30 45.86 2.04
N GLU A 449 -26.13 45.84 0.72
CA GLU A 449 -27.03 46.51 -0.23
C GLU A 449 -27.56 45.49 -1.24
N ASP A 450 -28.86 45.24 -1.16
CA ASP A 450 -29.72 44.65 -2.19
C ASP A 450 -30.04 45.70 -3.26
N GLU A 451 -29.92 45.36 -4.54
CA GLU A 451 -30.83 45.88 -5.56
C GLU A 451 -31.37 44.73 -6.42
N ASN A 452 -32.68 44.48 -6.25
CA ASN A 452 -33.52 43.74 -7.18
C ASN A 452 -33.81 44.59 -8.43
N ASP A 453 -33.84 43.95 -9.60
CA ASP A 453 -35.08 43.68 -10.36
C ASP A 453 -34.83 43.70 -11.87
N SER A 454 -35.00 42.56 -12.54
CA SER A 454 -36.06 42.37 -13.54
C SER A 454 -35.87 41.08 -14.33
N THR A 455 -36.91 40.27 -14.27
CA THR A 455 -37.19 39.04 -15.00
C THR A 455 -37.34 39.27 -16.51
N GLU A 456 -36.73 38.42 -17.34
CA GLU A 456 -37.34 37.70 -18.48
C GLU A 456 -36.25 37.07 -19.39
N ALA A 457 -36.11 35.74 -19.36
CA ALA A 457 -36.08 34.86 -20.54
C ALA A 457 -35.52 33.46 -20.20
N LYS A 458 -36.47 32.52 -19.98
CA LYS A 458 -36.50 31.15 -20.50
C LYS A 458 -35.23 30.30 -20.44
N ASP A 459 -35.24 29.34 -19.51
CA ASP A 459 -35.04 27.90 -19.74
C ASP A 459 -34.47 27.52 -21.11
N SER A 460 -33.14 27.47 -21.23
CA SER A 460 -32.44 26.64 -22.22
C SER A 460 -30.94 26.47 -21.87
N GLU A 461 -30.42 25.30 -22.26
CA GLU A 461 -29.01 24.93 -22.43
C GLU A 461 -27.93 25.34 -21.40
N ASN A 462 -27.52 24.36 -20.60
CA ASN A 462 -26.23 23.66 -20.76
C ASN A 462 -25.83 23.09 -19.41
N VAL A 463 -25.51 21.78 -19.36
CA VAL A 463 -24.51 21.28 -18.38
C VAL A 463 -23.42 22.33 -18.37
N THR A 464 -23.15 22.95 -17.23
CA THR A 464 -22.01 23.85 -17.05
C THR A 464 -20.82 23.01 -17.45
N LEU A 465 -20.49 23.09 -18.73
CA LEU A 465 -19.59 22.17 -19.39
C LEU A 465 -18.27 22.53 -18.72
N LEU A 466 -17.82 21.59 -17.90
CA LEU A 466 -16.53 21.53 -17.25
C LEU A 466 -15.40 21.52 -18.30
N ASP A 467 -15.37 22.53 -19.17
CA ASP A 467 -14.18 22.95 -19.89
C ASP A 467 -13.18 23.58 -18.90
N SER A 468 -13.62 23.89 -17.67
CA SER A 468 -12.86 24.55 -16.60
C SER A 468 -12.27 23.64 -15.53
N VAL A 469 -12.12 22.32 -15.75
CA VAL A 469 -11.37 21.46 -14.77
C VAL A 469 -9.90 21.89 -14.66
N MET A 470 -9.41 22.65 -15.65
CA MET A 470 -8.14 23.33 -15.53
C MET A 470 -8.33 24.77 -15.04
N GLU A 471 -8.49 24.94 -13.73
CA GLU A 471 -8.46 26.26 -13.09
C GLU A 471 -7.12 26.97 -13.41
N HIS A 472 -7.13 28.26 -13.72
CA HIS A 472 -5.90 29.02 -14.00
C HIS A 472 -5.09 29.20 -12.71
N GLU A 473 -3.79 28.85 -12.71
CA GLU A 473 -2.91 28.93 -11.53
C GLU A 473 -2.64 30.37 -11.04
N GLU A 474 -2.94 31.37 -11.87
CA GLU A 474 -2.53 32.77 -11.68
C GLU A 474 -3.08 33.44 -10.41
N ASN A 475 -4.17 32.91 -9.84
CA ASN A 475 -4.84 33.49 -8.67
C ASN A 475 -4.70 32.66 -7.37
N LEU A 476 -3.95 31.55 -7.39
CA LEU A 476 -3.81 30.66 -6.23
C LEU A 476 -2.64 31.07 -5.32
N SER A 477 -2.80 30.89 -4.02
CA SER A 477 -1.68 30.98 -3.07
C SER A 477 -0.65 29.88 -3.34
N GLU A 478 0.60 30.08 -2.91
CA GLU A 478 1.67 29.08 -3.08
C GLU A 478 1.35 27.75 -2.38
N GLU A 479 0.58 27.78 -1.30
CA GLU A 479 0.16 26.59 -0.58
C GLU A 479 -0.91 25.80 -1.34
N GLU A 480 -1.86 26.50 -1.97
CA GLU A 480 -2.87 25.89 -2.84
C GLU A 480 -2.25 25.31 -4.12
N LYS A 481 -1.26 25.99 -4.71
CA LYS A 481 -0.49 25.46 -5.86
C LYS A 481 0.21 24.16 -5.50
N LYS A 482 0.83 24.07 -4.31
CA LYS A 482 1.45 22.82 -3.81
C LYS A 482 0.41 21.73 -3.61
N LYS A 483 -0.70 22.00 -2.92
CA LYS A 483 -1.79 21.03 -2.72
C LYS A 483 -2.33 20.52 -4.07
N ARG A 484 -2.48 21.41 -5.05
CA ARG A 484 -2.89 21.06 -6.41
C ARG A 484 -1.87 20.15 -7.11
N ALA A 485 -0.58 20.48 -7.05
CA ALA A 485 0.48 19.66 -7.63
C ALA A 485 0.47 18.23 -7.07
N ILE A 486 0.29 18.09 -5.75
CA ILE A 486 0.15 16.79 -5.07
C ILE A 486 -1.06 16.03 -5.60
N ARG A 487 -2.25 16.66 -5.63
CA ARG A 487 -3.48 16.02 -6.14
C ARG A 487 -3.32 15.53 -7.59
N VAL A 488 -2.79 16.37 -8.48
CA VAL A 488 -2.62 16.01 -9.89
C VAL A 488 -1.63 14.84 -10.04
N ARG A 489 -0.53 14.86 -9.27
CA ARG A 489 0.45 13.77 -9.26
C ARG A 489 -0.18 12.47 -8.76
N HIS A 490 -0.90 12.52 -7.64
CA HIS A 490 -1.53 11.34 -7.05
C HIS A 490 -2.53 10.69 -8.01
N ARG A 491 -3.38 11.51 -8.62
CA ARG A 491 -4.36 11.10 -9.62
C ARG A 491 -3.70 10.43 -10.83
N TYR A 492 -2.63 11.03 -11.34
CA TYR A 492 -1.90 10.46 -12.47
C TYR A 492 -1.19 9.14 -12.12
N VAL A 493 -0.57 9.05 -10.94
CA VAL A 493 0.06 7.81 -10.46
C VAL A 493 -0.96 6.69 -10.29
N GLN A 494 -2.17 7.00 -9.81
CA GLN A 494 -3.28 6.06 -9.72
C GLN A 494 -3.74 5.57 -11.10
N ASP A 495 -3.83 6.45 -12.10
CA ASP A 495 -4.13 6.06 -13.49
C ASP A 495 -3.05 5.16 -14.08
N LEU A 496 -1.77 5.50 -13.86
CA LEU A 496 -0.65 4.66 -14.27
C LEU A 496 -0.66 3.31 -13.56
N TYR A 497 -0.98 3.27 -12.27
CA TYR A 497 -1.10 2.02 -11.54
C TYR A 497 -2.16 1.10 -12.15
N ARG A 498 -3.33 1.65 -12.52
CA ARG A 498 -4.40 0.90 -13.23
C ARG A 498 -3.92 0.42 -14.59
N PHE A 499 -3.20 1.25 -15.34
CA PHE A 499 -2.60 0.84 -16.61
C PHE A 499 -1.67 -0.36 -16.41
N TYR A 500 -0.70 -0.26 -15.50
CA TYR A 500 0.31 -1.30 -15.27
C TYR A 500 -0.25 -2.59 -14.62
N THR A 501 -1.45 -2.56 -14.05
CA THR A 501 -2.06 -3.72 -13.38
C THR A 501 -3.21 -4.34 -14.16
N LEU A 502 -4.03 -3.53 -14.83
CA LEU A 502 -5.30 -3.94 -15.45
C LEU A 502 -5.27 -3.90 -16.98
N SER A 503 -4.42 -3.07 -17.60
CA SER A 503 -4.42 -2.92 -19.07
C SER A 503 -4.05 -4.22 -19.78
N PRO A 504 -4.73 -4.60 -20.89
CA PRO A 504 -4.33 -5.75 -21.70
C PRO A 504 -2.94 -5.56 -22.33
N MET A 505 -2.52 -4.31 -22.55
CA MET A 505 -1.24 -3.95 -23.19
C MET A 505 -0.08 -3.80 -22.19
N ARG A 506 -0.34 -3.95 -20.88
CA ARG A 506 0.65 -3.68 -19.82
C ARG A 506 1.96 -4.46 -19.96
N LYS A 507 1.92 -5.66 -20.54
CA LYS A 507 3.09 -6.55 -20.70
C LYS A 507 4.12 -6.02 -21.70
N ALA A 508 3.72 -5.07 -22.55
CA ALA A 508 4.63 -4.40 -23.47
C ALA A 508 5.60 -3.43 -22.77
N PHE A 509 5.34 -3.09 -21.50
CA PHE A 509 6.06 -2.07 -20.74
C PHE A 509 6.63 -2.66 -19.45
N ASP A 510 7.78 -2.16 -19.02
CA ASP A 510 8.36 -2.53 -17.72
C ASP A 510 7.57 -1.83 -16.63
N ASN A 511 7.14 -2.58 -15.61
CA ASN A 511 6.27 -2.04 -14.57
C ASN A 511 7.10 -1.41 -13.44
N PRO A 512 7.13 -0.06 -13.32
CA PRO A 512 7.91 0.60 -12.29
C PRO A 512 7.40 0.26 -10.88
N PHE A 513 6.11 -0.03 -10.70
CA PHE A 513 5.57 -0.41 -9.38
C PHE A 513 6.08 -1.78 -8.92
N GLU A 514 6.32 -2.72 -9.83
CA GLU A 514 6.87 -4.04 -9.48
C GLU A 514 8.36 -3.92 -9.10
N VAL A 515 9.15 -3.14 -9.85
CA VAL A 515 10.57 -2.87 -9.53
C VAL A 515 10.69 -2.27 -8.11
N GLN A 516 9.76 -1.38 -7.76
CA GLN A 516 9.73 -0.66 -6.49
C GLN A 516 9.24 -1.46 -5.29
N LYS A 517 8.62 -2.63 -5.48
CA LYS A 517 8.26 -3.52 -4.36
C LYS A 517 9.50 -4.03 -3.63
N GLU A 518 10.56 -4.29 -4.39
CA GLU A 518 11.79 -4.86 -3.88
C GLU A 518 12.77 -3.80 -3.38
N ILE A 519 12.93 -2.71 -4.12
CA ILE A 519 13.91 -1.66 -3.81
C ILE A 519 13.29 -0.27 -4.05
N PRO A 520 13.19 0.60 -3.01
CA PRO A 520 12.77 1.99 -3.20
C PRO A 520 13.71 2.72 -4.17
N PHE A 521 13.20 3.48 -5.13
CA PHE A 521 14.02 4.16 -6.12
C PHE A 521 14.91 5.20 -5.47
N PHE A 522 14.41 5.78 -4.37
CA PHE A 522 15.15 6.73 -3.57
C PHE A 522 16.42 6.14 -2.91
N THR A 523 16.60 4.82 -2.92
CA THR A 523 17.84 4.15 -2.47
C THR A 523 18.73 3.66 -3.61
N THR A 524 18.40 4.01 -4.86
CA THR A 524 19.10 3.51 -6.05
C THR A 524 19.53 4.63 -6.98
N GLY A 525 20.56 4.37 -7.78
CA GLY A 525 21.00 5.23 -8.88
C GLY A 525 21.18 6.69 -8.47
N LEU A 526 20.48 7.58 -9.18
CA LEU A 526 20.53 9.04 -9.02
C LEU A 526 20.22 9.53 -7.59
N PHE A 527 19.35 8.83 -6.87
CA PHE A 527 18.79 9.28 -5.59
C PHE A 527 19.53 8.74 -4.36
N ALA A 528 20.48 7.80 -4.55
CA ALA A 528 21.18 7.13 -3.46
C ALA A 528 22.31 7.96 -2.80
N LYS A 529 22.51 9.21 -3.24
CA LYS A 529 23.60 10.06 -2.74
C LYS A 529 23.38 10.46 -1.26
N PRO A 530 24.42 10.48 -0.41
CA PRO A 530 24.30 10.85 1.01
C PRO A 530 23.65 12.22 1.27
N GLU A 531 23.82 13.17 0.35
CA GLU A 531 23.19 14.50 0.41
C GLU A 531 21.64 14.46 0.42
N TYR A 532 21.04 13.35 0.02
CA TYR A 532 19.59 13.17 -0.01
C TYR A 532 19.04 12.34 1.17
N ASP A 533 19.85 12.05 2.20
CA ASP A 533 19.45 11.25 3.37
C ASP A 533 18.22 11.80 4.09
N LYS A 534 18.07 13.13 4.17
CA LYS A 534 16.89 13.78 4.78
C LYS A 534 15.57 13.31 4.16
N TYR A 535 15.56 13.04 2.86
CA TYR A 535 14.40 12.59 2.11
C TYR A 535 14.12 11.10 2.31
N ARG A 536 15.17 10.27 2.36
CA ARG A 536 15.08 8.85 2.71
C ARG A 536 14.52 8.68 4.11
N LEU A 537 14.97 9.49 5.07
CA LEU A 537 14.46 9.48 6.44
C LEU A 537 12.98 9.86 6.49
N SER A 538 12.57 10.88 5.74
CA SER A 538 11.16 11.29 5.61
C SER A 538 10.29 10.16 5.04
N LEU A 539 10.80 9.39 4.09
CA LEU A 539 10.13 8.21 3.55
C LEU A 539 10.05 7.06 4.56
N ALA A 540 11.15 6.79 5.28
CA ALA A 540 11.19 5.73 6.30
C ALA A 540 10.22 6.00 7.45
N ARG A 541 10.16 7.24 7.95
CA ARG A 541 9.18 7.66 8.97
C ARG A 541 7.74 7.45 8.51
N PHE A 542 7.44 7.77 7.25
CA PHE A 542 6.12 7.54 6.68
C PHE A 542 5.74 6.05 6.68
N SER A 543 6.66 5.18 6.25
CA SER A 543 6.44 3.73 6.24
C SER A 543 6.35 3.14 7.64
N ALA A 544 7.20 3.59 8.57
CA ALA A 544 7.18 3.16 9.97
C ALA A 544 5.84 3.49 10.66
N LYS A 545 5.31 4.71 10.44
CA LYS A 545 3.99 5.11 10.96
C LYS A 545 2.84 4.20 10.50
N ARG A 546 2.97 3.58 9.33
CA ARG A 546 1.99 2.62 8.78
C ARG A 546 2.28 1.16 9.13
N GLY A 547 3.32 0.89 9.92
CA GLY A 547 3.75 -0.47 10.27
C GLY A 547 4.42 -1.23 9.11
N ASP A 548 4.80 -0.54 8.02
CA ASP A 548 5.42 -1.15 6.84
C ASP A 548 6.94 -1.29 7.01
N TYR A 549 7.34 -2.01 8.05
CA TYR A 549 8.74 -2.06 8.46
C TYR A 549 9.64 -2.86 7.51
N ALA A 550 9.11 -3.81 6.75
CA ALA A 550 9.83 -4.49 5.68
C ALA A 550 10.29 -3.53 4.57
N PHE A 551 9.60 -2.40 4.38
CA PHE A 551 10.06 -1.34 3.47
C PHE A 551 11.06 -0.41 4.14
N VAL A 552 10.92 -0.15 5.44
CA VAL A 552 11.85 0.65 6.24
C VAL A 552 13.27 0.07 6.21
N SER A 553 13.44 -1.24 6.41
CA SER A 553 14.76 -1.90 6.33
C SER A 553 15.43 -1.71 4.97
N LYS A 554 14.63 -1.68 3.89
CA LYS A 554 15.11 -1.46 2.51
C LYS A 554 15.52 -0.01 2.26
N ILE A 555 14.82 0.96 2.86
CA ILE A 555 15.13 2.40 2.72
C ILE A 555 16.48 2.73 3.36
N PHE A 556 16.75 2.15 4.53
CA PHE A 556 17.96 2.43 5.30
C PHE A 556 19.23 1.71 4.83
N ARG A 557 19.15 0.93 3.74
CA ARG A 557 20.34 0.33 3.12
C ARG A 557 21.33 1.43 2.73
N ASN A 558 22.59 1.26 3.14
CA ASN A 558 23.73 2.11 2.81
C ASN A 558 23.77 3.51 3.46
N LEU A 559 23.09 3.73 4.60
CA LEU A 559 23.41 4.90 5.44
C LEU A 559 24.70 4.65 6.23
N GLU A 560 25.58 5.66 6.30
CA GLU A 560 26.86 5.54 7.00
C GLU A 560 26.72 5.55 8.52
N LYS A 561 25.71 6.27 9.05
CA LYS A 561 25.45 6.42 10.48
C LYS A 561 23.96 6.52 10.72
N TYR A 562 23.53 5.96 11.84
CA TYR A 562 22.14 6.01 12.26
C TYR A 562 21.99 6.85 13.54
N THR A 563 20.91 7.62 13.61
CA THR A 563 20.42 8.24 14.85
C THR A 563 19.71 7.20 15.72
N ASP A 564 19.42 7.54 16.98
CA ASP A 564 18.67 6.64 17.88
C ASP A 564 17.26 6.32 17.31
N GLU A 565 16.62 7.28 16.63
CA GLU A 565 15.32 7.09 15.97
C GLU A 565 15.42 6.08 14.81
N GLU A 566 16.49 6.18 14.01
CA GLU A 566 16.74 5.29 12.88
C GLU A 566 17.11 3.87 13.32
N HIS A 567 17.93 3.76 14.37
CA HIS A 567 18.18 2.47 15.02
C HIS A 567 16.90 1.83 15.55
N MET A 568 15.96 2.62 16.09
CA MET A 568 14.69 2.10 16.59
C MET A 568 13.81 1.60 15.45
N MET A 569 13.73 2.36 14.35
CA MET A 569 13.01 1.95 13.14
C MET A 569 13.61 0.67 12.51
N LEU A 570 14.94 0.54 12.49
CA LEU A 570 15.63 -0.68 12.04
C LEU A 570 15.35 -1.86 12.96
N ALA A 571 15.36 -1.67 14.29
CA ALA A 571 15.03 -2.73 15.23
C ALA A 571 13.60 -3.25 15.04
N LEU A 572 12.62 -2.35 14.84
CA LEU A 572 11.23 -2.72 14.51
C LEU A 572 11.14 -3.47 13.18
N ALA A 573 11.93 -3.06 12.19
CA ALA A 573 11.99 -3.73 10.89
C ALA A 573 12.56 -5.14 10.98
N TYR A 574 13.69 -5.33 11.64
CA TYR A 574 14.27 -6.65 11.80
C TYR A 574 13.41 -7.56 12.68
N LYS A 575 12.72 -7.02 13.70
CA LYS A 575 11.69 -7.77 14.44
C LYS A 575 10.59 -8.28 13.49
N SER A 576 10.07 -7.43 12.61
CA SER A 576 9.02 -7.82 11.64
C SER A 576 9.49 -8.86 10.61
N GLU A 577 10.80 -8.94 10.37
CA GLU A 577 11.44 -9.92 9.49
C GLU A 577 11.90 -11.19 10.23
N GLU A 578 11.57 -11.35 11.53
CA GLU A 578 12.02 -12.45 12.40
C GLU A 578 13.55 -12.54 12.56
N LYS A 579 14.25 -11.44 12.30
CA LYS A 579 15.71 -11.28 12.45
C LYS A 579 16.05 -10.69 13.81
N TYR A 580 15.84 -11.50 14.84
CA TYR A 580 15.93 -11.06 16.23
C TYR A 580 17.34 -10.63 16.65
N ASP A 581 18.38 -11.29 16.14
CA ASP A 581 19.77 -10.97 16.47
C ASP A 581 20.13 -9.56 15.98
N GLU A 582 19.85 -9.25 14.71
CA GLU A 582 20.09 -7.92 14.13
C GLU A 582 19.25 -6.83 14.81
N ALA A 583 18.01 -7.14 15.21
CA ALA A 583 17.17 -6.20 15.96
C ALA A 583 17.78 -5.87 17.34
N LEU A 584 18.30 -6.88 18.05
CA LEU A 584 18.94 -6.70 19.36
C LEU A 584 20.26 -5.92 19.27
N GLU A 585 21.04 -6.09 18.19
CA GLU A 585 22.26 -5.30 17.96
C GLU A 585 21.95 -3.79 17.89
N HIS A 586 20.92 -3.39 17.14
CA HIS A 586 20.53 -1.99 17.05
C HIS A 586 20.01 -1.44 18.38
N LEU A 587 19.23 -2.23 19.14
CA LEU A 587 18.76 -1.86 20.47
C LEU A 587 19.91 -1.72 21.47
N TYR A 588 20.95 -2.54 21.36
CA TYR A 588 22.16 -2.41 22.17
C TYR A 588 22.88 -1.09 21.92
N VAL A 589 23.00 -0.67 20.65
CA VAL A 589 23.61 0.63 20.30
C VAL A 589 22.82 1.77 20.93
N ILE A 590 21.49 1.78 20.80
CA ILE A 590 20.62 2.79 21.42
C ILE A 590 20.82 2.83 22.94
N LYS A 591 20.88 1.66 23.60
CA LYS A 591 21.06 1.62 25.06
C LYS A 591 22.42 2.13 25.51
N LYS A 592 23.44 2.04 24.65
CA LYS A 592 24.77 2.58 24.93
C LYS A 592 24.82 4.11 24.78
N THR A 593 24.11 4.67 23.80
CA THR A 593 24.03 6.12 23.56
C THR A 593 23.02 6.80 24.50
N SER A 594 21.83 6.22 24.63
CA SER A 594 20.67 6.73 25.35
C SER A 594 20.07 5.67 26.28
N PRO A 595 20.68 5.44 27.47
CA PRO A 595 20.24 4.40 28.41
C PRO A 595 18.77 4.52 28.82
N THR A 596 18.25 5.74 28.93
CA THR A 596 16.88 6.05 29.41
C THR A 596 15.79 5.96 28.32
N TYR A 597 16.12 5.51 27.11
CA TYR A 597 15.12 5.41 26.04
C TYR A 597 14.15 4.23 26.31
N LYS A 598 13.02 4.50 26.96
CA LYS A 598 12.05 3.47 27.42
C LYS A 598 11.55 2.55 26.31
N ALA A 599 11.12 3.11 25.17
CA ALA A 599 10.60 2.33 24.03
C ALA A 599 11.61 1.28 23.51
N ALA A 600 12.91 1.58 23.54
CA ALA A 600 13.94 0.63 23.16
C ALA A 600 14.07 -0.54 24.18
N THR A 601 13.86 -0.30 25.47
CA THR A 601 13.83 -1.38 26.47
C THR A 601 12.56 -2.24 26.32
N GLU A 602 11.43 -1.61 26.01
CA GLU A 602 10.15 -2.32 25.76
C GLU A 602 10.26 -3.25 24.56
N LEU A 603 10.74 -2.74 23.42
CA LEU A 603 10.94 -3.55 22.22
C LEU A 603 11.96 -4.68 22.45
N LYS A 604 13.03 -4.39 23.20
CA LYS A 604 14.02 -5.39 23.60
C LYS A 604 13.36 -6.51 24.41
N LEU A 605 12.53 -6.15 25.39
CA LEU A 605 11.80 -7.11 26.22
C LEU A 605 10.88 -8.00 25.36
N GLU A 606 10.14 -7.40 24.42
CA GLU A 606 9.26 -8.17 23.53
C GLU A 606 10.03 -9.19 22.70
N ILE A 607 11.17 -8.80 22.11
CA ILE A 607 12.02 -9.72 21.34
C ILE A 607 12.58 -10.82 22.24
N GLU A 608 13.09 -10.48 23.43
CA GLU A 608 13.63 -11.44 24.38
C GLU A 608 12.56 -12.43 24.89
N GLU A 609 11.30 -12.01 24.99
CA GLU A 609 10.15 -12.87 25.30
C GLU A 609 9.82 -13.84 24.16
N GLU A 610 9.83 -13.38 22.91
CA GLU A 610 9.59 -14.19 21.71
C GLU A 610 10.65 -15.29 21.55
N ILE A 611 11.94 -14.95 21.72
CA ILE A 611 13.05 -15.92 21.62
C ILE A 611 13.29 -16.72 22.91
N LYS A 612 12.47 -16.51 23.95
CA LYS A 612 12.59 -17.14 25.28
C LYS A 612 13.98 -16.95 25.93
N ALA A 613 14.58 -15.77 25.77
CA ALA A 613 15.86 -15.44 26.35
C ALA A 613 15.75 -15.12 27.86
N PRO A 614 16.62 -15.70 28.73
CA PRO A 614 16.65 -15.37 30.16
C PRO A 614 16.89 -13.87 30.45
N ALA A 615 17.48 -13.15 29.49
CA ALA A 615 17.72 -11.72 29.55
C ALA A 615 16.44 -10.87 29.66
N ALA A 616 15.27 -11.40 29.24
CA ALA A 616 13.98 -10.70 29.35
C ALA A 616 13.68 -10.27 30.80
N LEU A 617 14.02 -11.11 31.79
CA LEU A 617 13.83 -10.75 33.21
C LEU A 617 14.71 -9.54 33.62
N ILE A 618 15.90 -9.40 33.05
CA ILE A 618 16.80 -8.27 33.32
C ILE A 618 16.20 -7.00 32.72
N SER A 619 15.78 -7.05 31.46
CA SER A 619 15.16 -5.92 30.74
C SER A 619 13.87 -5.45 31.44
N LEU A 620 13.02 -6.39 31.88
CA LEU A 620 11.80 -6.08 32.61
C LEU A 620 12.07 -5.45 33.98
N ASN A 621 13.07 -5.94 34.73
CA ASN A 621 13.45 -5.32 36.00
C ASN A 621 14.00 -3.90 35.83
N CYS A 622 14.65 -3.58 34.69
CA CYS A 622 15.03 -2.21 34.35
C CYS A 622 13.80 -1.33 34.12
N LEU A 623 12.82 -1.79 33.34
CA LEU A 623 11.56 -1.05 33.11
C LEU A 623 10.79 -0.76 34.40
N ILE A 624 10.69 -1.75 35.30
CA ILE A 624 10.03 -1.60 36.61
C ILE A 624 10.71 -0.51 37.46
N LYS A 625 12.04 -0.36 37.37
CA LYS A 625 12.77 0.67 38.14
C LYS A 625 12.63 2.08 37.56
N GLU A 626 12.40 2.19 36.26
CA GLU A 626 12.31 3.48 35.54
C GLU A 626 10.85 3.97 35.37
N GLU A 627 9.86 3.15 35.69
CA GLU A 627 8.45 3.51 35.57
C GLU A 627 7.97 4.34 36.76
N SER A 628 7.36 5.50 36.46
CA SER A 628 6.84 6.45 37.45
C SER A 628 5.32 6.38 37.58
N ASP A 629 4.63 5.89 36.54
CA ASP A 629 3.18 5.73 36.54
C ASP A 629 2.78 4.46 37.32
N GLU A 630 1.98 4.62 38.38
CA GLU A 630 1.59 3.50 39.25
C GLU A 630 0.77 2.42 38.54
N SER A 631 -0.06 2.79 37.56
CA SER A 631 -0.89 1.85 36.79
C SER A 631 -0.05 1.02 35.82
N LYS A 632 0.89 1.66 35.11
CA LYS A 632 1.85 0.95 34.25
C LYS A 632 2.82 0.10 35.06
N LEU A 633 3.30 0.62 36.19
CA LEU A 633 4.15 -0.11 37.12
C LEU A 633 3.47 -1.37 37.63
N PHE A 634 2.19 -1.28 38.01
CA PHE A 634 1.40 -2.44 38.41
C PHE A 634 1.33 -3.50 37.30
N LYS A 635 1.04 -3.10 36.05
CA LYS A 635 1.04 -4.01 34.89
C LYS A 635 2.40 -4.67 34.64
N LEU A 636 3.51 -3.94 34.76
CA LEU A 636 4.86 -4.49 34.60
C LEU A 636 5.22 -5.49 35.71
N LYS A 637 4.82 -5.21 36.95
CA LYS A 637 5.03 -6.14 38.08
C LYS A 637 4.24 -7.44 37.91
N LEU A 638 3.01 -7.37 37.37
CA LEU A 638 2.22 -8.56 37.00
C LEU A 638 2.91 -9.34 35.87
N LYS A 639 3.36 -8.64 34.82
CA LYS A 639 4.11 -9.26 33.70
C LYS A 639 5.35 -10.00 34.18
N LYS A 640 6.01 -9.52 35.24
CA LYS A 640 7.17 -10.19 35.84
C LYS A 640 6.81 -11.54 36.45
N THR A 641 5.68 -11.64 37.16
CA THR A 641 5.20 -12.94 37.66
C THR A 641 4.93 -13.89 36.49
N ASP A 642 4.26 -13.41 35.44
CA ASP A 642 3.92 -14.20 34.25
C ASP A 642 5.19 -14.69 33.53
N LEU A 643 6.22 -13.85 33.41
CA LEU A 643 7.49 -14.19 32.77
C LEU A 643 8.32 -15.17 33.61
N LEU A 644 8.33 -15.03 34.94
CA LEU A 644 9.00 -15.98 35.84
C LEU A 644 8.36 -17.37 35.77
N LEU A 645 7.03 -17.43 35.69
CA LEU A 645 6.31 -18.69 35.46
C LEU A 645 6.65 -19.28 34.09
N LYS A 646 6.68 -18.46 33.03
CA LYS A 646 7.02 -18.87 31.67
C LYS A 646 8.44 -19.42 31.51
N PHE A 647 9.38 -18.94 32.31
CA PHE A 647 10.76 -19.46 32.34
C PHE A 647 10.99 -20.53 33.40
N HIS A 648 9.93 -21.06 34.02
CA HIS A 648 10.00 -22.12 35.03
C HIS A 648 10.75 -21.74 36.32
N HIS A 649 10.87 -20.45 36.63
CA HIS A 649 11.46 -19.94 37.86
C HIS A 649 10.43 -19.91 39.00
N TYR A 650 9.81 -21.06 39.31
CA TYR A 650 8.62 -21.13 40.18
C TYR A 650 8.82 -20.61 41.59
N LYS A 651 9.99 -20.85 42.18
CA LYS A 651 10.30 -20.36 43.52
C LYS A 651 10.37 -18.83 43.56
N GLU A 652 11.04 -18.23 42.58
CA GLU A 652 11.14 -16.77 42.44
C GLU A 652 9.77 -16.16 42.08
N ALA A 653 8.98 -16.83 41.25
CA ALA A 653 7.61 -16.44 40.94
C ALA A 653 6.73 -16.39 42.19
N LEU A 654 6.80 -17.42 43.03
CA LEU A 654 6.03 -17.50 44.28
C LEU A 654 6.46 -16.41 45.27
N GLU A 655 7.76 -16.25 45.51
CA GLU A 655 8.29 -15.20 46.40
C GLU A 655 7.87 -13.79 45.92
N TRP A 656 7.91 -13.57 44.60
CA TRP A 656 7.48 -12.31 43.99
C TRP A 656 5.96 -12.10 44.08
N ALA A 657 5.16 -13.15 43.87
CA ALA A 657 3.71 -13.09 43.97
C ALA A 657 3.24 -12.78 45.40
N PHE A 658 3.91 -13.33 46.43
CA PHE A 658 3.64 -12.96 47.82
C PHE A 658 3.96 -11.49 48.12
N GLN A 659 5.07 -10.98 47.59
CA GLN A 659 5.42 -9.56 47.72
C GLN A 659 4.38 -8.66 47.02
N MET A 660 3.83 -9.12 45.90
CA MET A 660 2.75 -8.43 45.19
C MET A 660 1.46 -8.42 45.99
N ASP A 661 1.08 -9.53 46.60
CA ASP A 661 -0.12 -9.64 47.44
C ASP A 661 -0.04 -8.77 48.70
N GLU A 662 1.15 -8.68 49.31
CA GLU A 662 1.39 -7.77 50.44
C GLU A 662 1.25 -6.29 50.03
N GLN A 663 1.67 -5.93 48.81
CA GLN A 663 1.58 -4.57 48.28
C GLN A 663 0.18 -4.20 47.79
N TYR A 664 -0.56 -5.16 47.22
CA TYR A 664 -1.88 -4.97 46.61
C TYR A 664 -2.86 -6.03 47.14
N PRO A 665 -3.23 -5.98 48.43
CA PRO A 665 -4.07 -7.01 49.04
C PRO A 665 -5.49 -6.96 48.47
N LYS A 666 -6.09 -8.14 48.23
CA LYS A 666 -7.46 -8.30 47.67
C LYS A 666 -7.62 -7.78 46.24
N GLU A 667 -6.52 -7.64 45.52
CA GLU A 667 -6.54 -7.34 44.10
C GLU A 667 -6.65 -8.65 43.32
N GLU A 668 -7.75 -8.85 42.58
CA GLU A 668 -8.10 -10.12 41.92
C GLU A 668 -6.97 -10.63 41.02
N GLN A 669 -6.32 -9.71 40.27
CA GLN A 669 -5.26 -10.05 39.33
C GLN A 669 -3.97 -10.56 40.01
N VAL A 670 -3.74 -10.14 41.25
CA VAL A 670 -2.59 -10.54 42.07
C VAL A 670 -2.87 -11.86 42.76
N GLU A 671 -4.02 -11.99 43.41
CA GLU A 671 -4.44 -13.22 44.11
C GLU A 671 -4.55 -14.40 43.13
N CYS A 672 -5.03 -14.17 41.90
CA CYS A 672 -5.01 -15.19 40.85
C CYS A 672 -3.58 -15.67 40.51
N ARG A 673 -2.63 -14.75 40.32
CA ARG A 673 -1.23 -15.11 40.00
C ARG A 673 -0.49 -15.74 41.17
N LEU A 674 -0.83 -15.35 42.39
CA LEU A 674 -0.34 -16.00 43.60
C LEU A 674 -0.87 -17.44 43.68
N ALA A 675 -2.18 -17.63 43.47
CA ALA A 675 -2.79 -18.95 43.39
C ALA A 675 -2.13 -19.82 42.32
N PHE A 676 -1.81 -19.26 41.14
CA PHE A 676 -1.08 -20.01 40.11
C PHE A 676 0.34 -20.36 40.55
N SER A 677 1.08 -19.41 41.10
CA SER A 677 2.45 -19.65 41.59
C SER A 677 2.50 -20.73 42.69
N LEU A 678 1.47 -20.80 43.54
CA LEU A 678 1.32 -21.81 44.58
C LEU A 678 1.19 -23.23 44.01
N LEU A 679 0.46 -23.39 42.89
CA LEU A 679 0.25 -24.69 42.23
C LEU A 679 1.55 -25.31 41.71
N PHE A 680 2.51 -24.50 41.28
CA PHE A 680 3.79 -24.96 40.70
C PHE A 680 4.97 -24.95 41.70
N SER A 681 4.76 -24.52 42.94
CA SER A 681 5.80 -24.47 43.96
C SER A 681 6.09 -25.84 44.59
N GLU A 682 7.31 -26.11 45.04
CA GLU A 682 7.76 -27.45 45.49
C GLU A 682 7.30 -27.86 46.91
N SER A 683 6.67 -26.99 47.71
CA SER A 683 6.45 -27.26 49.15
C SER A 683 4.98 -27.19 49.61
N GLU A 684 4.44 -28.31 50.09
CA GLU A 684 3.11 -28.47 50.75
C GLU A 684 1.89 -28.59 49.83
N GLY A 685 1.87 -29.59 48.94
CA GLY A 685 0.86 -29.81 47.88
C GLY A 685 -0.61 -29.69 48.28
N ASP A 686 -1.14 -30.44 49.26
CA ASP A 686 -2.57 -30.31 49.63
C ASP A 686 -2.90 -28.92 50.20
N LYS A 687 -1.99 -28.32 50.98
CA LYS A 687 -2.22 -26.99 51.60
C LYS A 687 -2.12 -25.86 50.58
N ASN A 688 -1.20 -25.94 49.62
CA ASN A 688 -1.05 -24.93 48.58
C ASN A 688 -2.23 -24.95 47.60
N ILE A 689 -2.77 -26.14 47.30
CA ILE A 689 -4.00 -26.25 46.50
C ILE A 689 -5.18 -25.68 47.27
N ASP A 690 -5.30 -26.00 48.56
CA ASP A 690 -6.35 -25.44 49.41
C ASP A 690 -6.25 -23.92 49.53
N HIS A 691 -5.03 -23.40 49.62
CA HIS A 691 -4.75 -21.97 49.64
C HIS A 691 -5.08 -21.31 48.29
N ALA A 692 -4.63 -21.89 47.17
CA ALA A 692 -4.95 -21.41 45.83
C ALA A 692 -6.47 -21.40 45.57
N MET A 693 -7.19 -22.44 46.00
CA MET A 693 -8.65 -22.49 45.94
C MET A 693 -9.28 -21.39 46.79
N ALA A 694 -8.81 -21.19 48.02
CA ALA A 694 -9.35 -20.18 48.93
C ALA A 694 -9.15 -18.74 48.41
N LEU A 695 -8.08 -18.48 47.67
CA LEU A 695 -7.83 -17.19 47.02
C LEU A 695 -8.78 -16.94 45.84
N ILE A 696 -9.10 -17.97 45.05
CA ILE A 696 -9.89 -17.81 43.81
C ILE A 696 -11.41 -17.89 44.07
N GLU A 697 -11.84 -18.70 45.05
CA GLU A 697 -13.25 -18.96 45.39
C GLU A 697 -14.12 -17.70 45.55
N PRO A 698 -13.71 -16.64 46.28
CA PRO A 698 -14.55 -15.47 46.52
C PRO A 698 -14.96 -14.75 45.24
N TYR A 699 -14.07 -14.71 44.25
CA TYR A 699 -14.32 -14.05 42.97
C TYR A 699 -15.20 -14.87 42.04
N LEU A 700 -15.22 -16.20 42.20
CA LEU A 700 -16.13 -17.08 41.45
C LEU A 700 -17.57 -16.95 41.97
N GLN A 701 -17.73 -16.76 43.28
CA GLN A 701 -19.04 -16.62 43.90
C GLN A 701 -19.76 -15.32 43.52
N ASN A 702 -19.02 -14.32 43.04
CA ASN A 702 -19.52 -13.01 42.65
C ASN A 702 -19.67 -12.84 41.11
N SER A 703 -19.45 -13.89 40.31
CA SER A 703 -19.56 -13.84 38.85
C SER A 703 -20.97 -14.21 38.36
N ASP A 704 -21.42 -13.59 37.26
CA ASP A 704 -22.74 -13.81 36.64
C ASP A 704 -22.87 -15.15 35.87
N ASP A 705 -21.79 -15.91 35.74
CA ASP A 705 -21.71 -17.12 34.91
C ASP A 705 -22.14 -18.40 35.68
N ASN A 706 -23.46 -18.61 35.77
CA ASN A 706 -24.06 -19.72 36.55
C ASN A 706 -23.67 -21.13 36.06
N GLU A 707 -23.41 -21.30 34.77
CA GLU A 707 -23.18 -22.61 34.15
C GLU A 707 -21.85 -23.25 34.63
N ILE A 708 -20.76 -22.47 34.67
CA ILE A 708 -19.46 -22.95 35.15
C ILE A 708 -19.49 -23.18 36.67
N ARG A 709 -20.24 -22.34 37.40
CA ARG A 709 -20.41 -22.47 38.85
C ARG A 709 -21.15 -23.74 39.25
N GLU A 710 -22.18 -24.14 38.50
CA GLU A 710 -22.88 -25.41 38.73
C GLU A 710 -21.99 -26.62 38.43
N ILE A 711 -21.19 -26.55 37.37
CA ILE A 711 -20.25 -27.61 36.99
C ILE A 711 -19.15 -27.77 38.07
N LEU A 712 -18.56 -26.68 38.56
CA LEU A 712 -17.49 -26.68 39.57
C LEU A 712 -17.94 -27.14 40.97
N ASN A 713 -19.19 -26.85 41.33
CA ASN A 713 -19.77 -27.20 42.64
C ASN A 713 -20.34 -28.62 42.70
N SER A 714 -20.35 -29.34 41.59
CA SER A 714 -20.79 -30.73 41.55
C SER A 714 -19.93 -31.64 42.44
N ASP A 715 -20.58 -32.60 43.12
CA ASP A 715 -19.90 -33.58 43.96
C ASP A 715 -19.45 -34.79 43.12
N MET A 716 -18.15 -34.84 42.83
CA MET A 716 -17.54 -35.91 42.04
C MET A 716 -17.17 -37.15 42.88
N THR A 717 -17.35 -37.14 44.20
CA THR A 717 -16.81 -38.20 45.08
C THR A 717 -17.54 -39.55 44.92
N GLY A 718 -18.80 -39.55 44.45
CA GLY A 718 -19.64 -40.75 44.29
C GLY A 718 -19.90 -41.24 42.85
N MET A 719 -19.39 -40.55 41.83
CA MET A 719 -19.66 -40.86 40.41
C MET A 719 -18.83 -42.04 39.87
N ASP A 720 -19.37 -42.77 38.88
CA ASP A 720 -18.62 -43.81 38.18
C ASP A 720 -17.54 -43.21 37.25
N LYS A 721 -16.71 -44.07 36.65
CA LYS A 721 -15.55 -43.62 35.86
C LYS A 721 -15.94 -42.88 34.58
N ASP A 722 -17.02 -43.30 33.92
CA ASP A 722 -17.43 -42.76 32.62
C ASP A 722 -18.23 -41.46 32.80
N ASP A 723 -19.00 -41.34 33.89
CA ASP A 723 -19.69 -40.13 34.29
C ASP A 723 -18.72 -39.06 34.82
N LYS A 724 -17.68 -39.46 35.57
CA LYS A 724 -16.55 -38.59 35.92
C LYS A 724 -15.88 -38.05 34.66
N GLN A 725 -15.63 -38.90 33.67
CA GLN A 725 -15.02 -38.50 32.40
C GLN A 725 -15.91 -37.53 31.62
N ARG A 726 -17.22 -37.77 31.55
CA ARG A 726 -18.16 -36.89 30.84
C ARG A 726 -18.27 -35.53 31.50
N MET A 727 -18.37 -35.50 32.82
CA MET A 727 -18.41 -34.25 33.60
C MET A 727 -17.09 -33.48 33.46
N PHE A 728 -15.97 -34.19 33.48
CA PHE A 728 -14.62 -33.66 33.25
C PHE A 728 -14.48 -33.00 31.88
N MET A 729 -14.90 -33.69 30.80
CA MET A 729 -14.83 -33.15 29.44
C MET A 729 -15.77 -31.96 29.23
N LYS A 730 -16.96 -31.98 29.86
CA LYS A 730 -17.86 -30.82 29.88
C LYS A 730 -17.24 -29.62 30.58
N MET A 731 -16.56 -29.86 31.70
CA MET A 731 -15.89 -28.80 32.47
C MET A 731 -14.73 -28.18 31.68
N LEU A 732 -13.87 -29.02 31.06
CA LEU A 732 -12.81 -28.54 30.17
C LEU A 732 -13.36 -27.78 28.95
N SER A 733 -14.36 -28.33 28.27
CA SER A 733 -14.98 -27.69 27.10
C SER A 733 -15.59 -26.32 27.45
N ALA A 734 -16.28 -26.22 28.59
CA ALA A 734 -16.81 -24.95 29.08
C ALA A 734 -15.68 -23.95 29.40
N MET A 735 -14.59 -24.40 30.02
CA MET A 735 -13.42 -23.54 30.32
C MET A 735 -12.72 -23.05 29.06
N VAL A 736 -12.48 -23.96 28.10
CA VAL A 736 -11.81 -23.66 26.83
C VAL A 736 -12.62 -22.65 26.01
N SER A 737 -13.94 -22.86 25.85
CA SER A 737 -14.81 -21.94 25.11
C SER A 737 -14.81 -20.49 25.63
N LYS A 738 -14.43 -20.28 26.90
CA LYS A 738 -14.26 -18.95 27.49
C LYS A 738 -12.86 -18.39 27.25
N VAL A 739 -11.83 -19.24 27.30
CA VAL A 739 -10.43 -18.89 27.01
C VAL A 739 -10.22 -18.46 25.54
N SER A 740 -11.04 -18.96 24.60
CA SER A 740 -11.01 -18.61 23.17
C SER A 740 -11.53 -17.21 22.82
N LYS A 741 -11.96 -16.40 23.80
CA LYS A 741 -12.47 -15.02 23.59
C LYS A 741 -11.32 -13.98 23.49
N PRO A 742 -11.54 -12.80 22.85
CA PRO A 742 -10.52 -11.77 22.64
C PRO A 742 -9.90 -11.21 23.94
N GLN A 743 -8.78 -10.49 23.76
CA GLN A 743 -7.73 -10.17 24.74
C GLN A 743 -8.20 -9.61 26.10
N ASP A 744 -9.33 -8.91 26.17
CA ASP A 744 -9.81 -8.23 27.40
C ASP A 744 -10.46 -9.16 28.44
N HIS A 745 -10.95 -10.35 28.05
CA HIS A 745 -11.60 -11.32 28.97
C HIS A 745 -10.73 -12.53 29.32
N ARG A 746 -9.45 -12.53 28.93
CA ARG A 746 -8.53 -13.66 29.19
C ARG A 746 -8.42 -13.97 30.69
N TRP A 747 -8.29 -12.94 31.55
CA TRP A 747 -8.09 -13.07 33.00
C TRP A 747 -9.29 -13.63 33.77
N GLU A 748 -10.50 -13.24 33.40
CA GLU A 748 -11.71 -13.87 33.94
C GLU A 748 -11.74 -15.35 33.60
N SER A 749 -11.38 -15.71 32.36
CA SER A 749 -11.31 -17.09 31.89
C SER A 749 -10.20 -17.90 32.58
N LEU A 750 -9.05 -17.28 32.87
CA LEU A 750 -7.95 -17.87 33.65
C LEU A 750 -8.43 -18.31 35.04
N LYS A 751 -9.18 -17.44 35.75
CA LYS A 751 -9.71 -17.72 37.09
C LYS A 751 -10.52 -19.01 37.14
N PHE A 752 -11.44 -19.18 36.20
CA PHE A 752 -12.25 -20.39 36.06
C PHE A 752 -11.42 -21.61 35.73
N PHE A 753 -10.47 -21.49 34.80
CA PHE A 753 -9.61 -22.59 34.36
C PHE A 753 -8.78 -23.16 35.51
N TYR A 754 -8.06 -22.32 36.23
CA TYR A 754 -7.16 -22.78 37.30
C TYR A 754 -7.89 -23.24 38.56
N TYR A 755 -9.00 -22.60 38.91
CA TYR A 755 -9.86 -23.13 39.96
C TYR A 755 -10.45 -24.49 39.56
N GLY A 756 -10.83 -24.63 38.28
CA GLY A 756 -11.18 -25.91 37.66
C GLY A 756 -10.10 -26.96 37.86
N LEU A 757 -8.85 -26.64 37.50
CA LEU A 757 -7.71 -27.53 37.71
C LEU A 757 -7.54 -27.91 39.19
N CYS A 758 -7.66 -26.96 40.13
CA CYS A 758 -7.61 -27.27 41.56
C CYS A 758 -8.71 -28.26 41.98
N VAL A 759 -9.94 -28.05 41.50
CA VAL A 759 -11.08 -28.93 41.75
C VAL A 759 -10.86 -30.32 41.12
N LEU A 760 -10.32 -30.39 39.90
CA LEU A 760 -9.99 -31.65 39.22
C LEU A 760 -8.97 -32.47 39.99
N VAL A 761 -7.89 -31.82 40.40
CA VAL A 761 -6.80 -32.43 41.18
C VAL A 761 -7.31 -32.87 42.55
N LYS A 762 -8.14 -32.06 43.22
CA LYS A 762 -8.65 -32.35 44.57
C LYS A 762 -9.78 -33.39 44.60
N LYS A 763 -10.79 -33.26 43.73
CA LYS A 763 -12.01 -34.09 43.73
C LYS A 763 -12.00 -35.25 42.71
N GLY A 764 -11.28 -35.13 41.59
CA GLY A 764 -11.32 -36.08 40.46
C GLY A 764 -10.43 -37.33 40.60
N GLY A 765 -9.40 -37.28 41.46
CA GLY A 765 -8.49 -38.40 41.71
C GLY A 765 -7.76 -38.92 40.45
N THR A 766 -7.28 -40.17 40.48
CA THR A 766 -6.44 -40.79 39.42
C THR A 766 -7.08 -40.90 38.04
N ALA A 767 -8.41 -40.78 37.94
CA ALA A 767 -9.12 -40.85 36.66
C ALA A 767 -9.04 -39.52 35.89
N ALA A 768 -9.30 -38.38 36.55
CA ALA A 768 -9.16 -37.05 35.95
C ALA A 768 -7.72 -36.78 35.46
N ILE A 769 -6.76 -37.29 36.21
CA ILE A 769 -5.31 -37.26 35.95
C ILE A 769 -4.95 -37.92 34.61
N ARG A 770 -5.40 -39.17 34.39
CA ARG A 770 -5.11 -39.90 33.15
C ARG A 770 -5.68 -39.20 31.92
N PHE A 771 -6.81 -38.50 32.08
CA PHE A 771 -7.43 -37.76 30.99
C PHE A 771 -6.72 -36.43 30.68
N LEU A 772 -6.12 -35.75 31.66
CA LEU A 772 -5.24 -34.60 31.40
C LEU A 772 -3.97 -35.04 30.66
N ASP A 773 -3.37 -36.16 31.06
CA ASP A 773 -2.19 -36.73 30.38
C ASP A 773 -2.53 -37.20 28.95
N GLU A 774 -3.68 -37.88 28.76
CA GLU A 774 -4.16 -38.30 27.44
C GLU A 774 -4.50 -37.08 26.56
N ALA A 775 -5.17 -36.05 27.07
CA ALA A 775 -5.53 -34.85 26.32
C ALA A 775 -4.30 -34.01 25.92
N SER A 776 -3.35 -33.85 26.83
CA SER A 776 -2.11 -33.12 26.58
C SER A 776 -1.14 -33.87 25.64
N GLY A 777 -1.08 -35.20 25.76
CA GLY A 777 -0.36 -36.06 24.82
C GLY A 777 -0.96 -36.09 23.41
N HIS A 778 -2.30 -36.03 23.29
CA HIS A 778 -2.99 -35.95 22.00
C HIS A 778 -2.85 -34.58 21.30
N ALA A 779 -2.79 -33.48 22.06
CA ALA A 779 -2.51 -32.14 21.53
C ALA A 779 -1.09 -32.00 20.95
N ALA A 780 -0.11 -32.71 21.53
CA ALA A 780 1.29 -32.64 21.11
C ALA A 780 1.64 -33.48 19.85
N PHE A 781 0.81 -34.44 19.42
CA PHE A 781 1.20 -35.46 18.42
C PHE A 781 0.19 -35.79 17.31
N SER A 782 -0.95 -35.11 17.17
CA SER A 782 -2.01 -35.49 16.20
C SER A 782 -2.20 -34.49 15.04
N PRO A 783 -2.60 -34.93 13.82
CA PRO A 783 -2.98 -34.04 12.72
C PRO A 783 -4.25 -33.25 13.05
N LYS A 784 -4.30 -32.00 12.57
CA LYS A 784 -5.24 -30.92 12.92
C LYS A 784 -6.76 -31.17 12.75
N GLU A 785 -7.21 -32.29 12.21
CA GLU A 785 -8.59 -32.36 11.66
C GLU A 785 -9.70 -32.85 12.62
N ASP A 786 -9.41 -33.53 13.73
CA ASP A 786 -10.46 -34.11 14.62
C ASP A 786 -10.49 -33.57 16.08
N ILE A 787 -9.47 -32.81 16.51
CA ILE A 787 -9.32 -32.35 17.91
C ILE A 787 -10.01 -30.99 18.18
N ASP A 788 -10.22 -30.18 17.13
CA ASP A 788 -10.81 -28.83 17.23
C ASP A 788 -12.24 -28.81 17.79
N ALA A 789 -12.99 -29.92 17.68
CA ALA A 789 -14.35 -30.01 18.21
C ALA A 789 -14.46 -29.79 19.73
N PHE A 790 -13.33 -29.89 20.46
CA PHE A 790 -13.26 -29.68 21.92
C PHE A 790 -12.30 -28.54 22.33
N GLY A 791 -11.70 -27.82 21.37
CA GLY A 791 -10.76 -26.70 21.61
C GLY A 791 -9.45 -27.08 22.34
N LEU A 792 -9.05 -28.35 22.33
CA LEU A 792 -7.84 -28.83 23.02
C LEU A 792 -6.54 -28.34 22.37
N LEU A 793 -6.55 -28.01 21.07
CA LEU A 793 -5.41 -27.42 20.36
C LEU A 793 -5.15 -25.99 20.86
N GLU A 794 -6.21 -25.17 20.97
CA GLU A 794 -6.14 -23.82 21.53
C GLU A 794 -5.65 -23.82 22.99
N MET A 795 -6.02 -24.85 23.77
CA MET A 795 -5.51 -25.05 25.12
C MET A 795 -4.02 -25.42 25.15
N GLY A 796 -3.55 -26.23 24.20
CA GLY A 796 -2.14 -26.58 24.05
C GLY A 796 -1.28 -25.35 23.71
N ASP A 797 -1.66 -24.60 22.69
CA ASP A 797 -0.99 -23.35 22.29
C ASP A 797 -0.99 -22.33 23.44
N TRP A 798 -2.09 -22.25 24.20
CA TRP A 798 -2.21 -21.38 25.38
C TRP A 798 -1.29 -21.79 26.54
N LEU A 799 -1.15 -23.09 26.79
CA LEU A 799 -0.25 -23.62 27.82
C LEU A 799 1.21 -23.34 27.43
N ASP A 800 1.55 -23.56 26.16
CA ASP A 800 2.88 -23.31 25.60
C ASP A 800 3.25 -21.81 25.60
N ASP A 801 2.31 -20.91 25.30
CA ASP A 801 2.49 -19.45 25.34
C ASP A 801 2.88 -18.94 26.74
N ARG A 802 2.42 -19.64 27.78
CA ARG A 802 2.71 -19.37 29.19
C ARG A 802 3.83 -20.22 29.78
N GLY A 803 4.52 -21.01 28.94
CA GLY A 803 5.61 -21.88 29.38
C GLY A 803 5.15 -22.96 30.36
N ILE A 804 3.92 -23.45 30.21
CA ILE A 804 3.42 -24.59 30.98
C ILE A 804 3.50 -25.79 30.05
N ALA A 805 4.55 -26.61 30.20
CA ALA A 805 4.67 -27.81 29.40
C ALA A 805 3.63 -28.85 29.85
N PRO A 806 3.04 -29.65 28.93
CA PRO A 806 2.21 -30.81 29.27
C PRO A 806 2.75 -31.70 30.40
N ILE A 807 4.07 -31.91 30.43
CA ILE A 807 4.76 -32.71 31.46
C ILE A 807 4.73 -32.06 32.85
N GLU A 808 4.51 -30.76 32.96
CA GLU A 808 4.41 -30.04 34.23
C GLU A 808 3.04 -30.21 34.87
N LEU A 809 1.99 -30.36 34.06
CA LEU A 809 0.68 -30.82 34.53
C LEU A 809 0.78 -32.25 35.08
N GLU A 810 1.55 -33.12 34.43
CA GLU A 810 1.87 -34.47 34.91
C GLU A 810 2.67 -34.42 36.24
N PHE A 811 3.61 -33.49 36.39
CA PHE A 811 4.41 -33.34 37.61
C PHE A 811 3.62 -32.78 38.80
N ILE A 812 2.77 -31.77 38.61
CA ILE A 812 1.83 -31.30 39.64
C ILE A 812 0.98 -32.48 40.12
N THR A 813 0.52 -33.26 39.17
CA THR A 813 -0.34 -34.41 39.40
C THR A 813 0.37 -35.52 40.19
N LYS A 814 1.61 -35.86 39.81
CA LYS A 814 2.43 -36.86 40.50
C LYS A 814 2.77 -36.40 41.93
N LYS A 815 3.04 -35.11 42.11
CA LYS A 815 3.33 -34.52 43.42
C LYS A 815 2.16 -34.64 44.39
N VAL A 816 0.94 -34.35 43.94
CA VAL A 816 -0.29 -34.51 44.75
C VAL A 816 -0.55 -35.98 45.10
N PHE A 817 -0.27 -36.89 44.17
CA PHE A 817 -0.42 -38.32 44.41
C PHE A 817 0.60 -38.87 45.43
N GLU A 818 1.85 -38.42 45.38
CA GLU A 818 2.90 -38.82 46.32
C GLU A 818 2.68 -38.29 47.74
N GLU A 819 2.07 -37.10 47.89
CA GLU A 819 1.70 -36.55 49.20
C GLU A 819 0.48 -37.25 49.81
N ARG A 820 -0.55 -37.59 49.01
CA ARG A 820 -1.71 -38.37 49.48
C ARG A 820 -1.38 -39.80 49.89
N LYS A 821 -0.25 -40.36 49.44
CA LYS A 821 0.27 -41.65 49.92
C LYS A 821 0.96 -41.56 51.29
N LYS A 822 1.32 -40.35 51.75
CA LYS A 822 2.01 -40.09 53.02
C LYS A 822 1.08 -39.68 54.16
N GLN A 823 -0.17 -39.34 53.86
CA GLN A 823 -1.29 -39.27 54.81
C GLN A 823 -1.92 -40.66 54.96
#